data_AF-T5A445-F1
#
_entry.id   AF-T5A445-F1
#
_cell.length_a   1.000
_cell.length_b   1.000
_cell.length_c   1.000
_cell.angle_alpha   90.00
_cell.angle_beta   90.00
_cell.angle_gamma   90.00
#
_symmetry.space_group_name_H-M   'P 1'
#
loop_
_entity.id
_entity.type
_entity.pdbx_description
1 polymer ?
#
loop_
_entity_poly.entity_id
_entity_poly.type
_entity_poly.pdbx_seq_one_letter_code
_entity_poly.pdbx_strand_id
1 'polypeptide(L)'
;MPPPAKPSQQSPNPFTQLGVHAMEPQGTPGSTGSFRTHRKRSAAEVDDAVACPPPRKPNPPQPESDSDYAHRVLTHIFRITVDPHHLSGSPAERLFFVPALNQELNDAGEPLRLSTANLDQAIIEACGNWPLEKPLMDYLLPCWKRAVKAASTAKNVTGARLEVHEEAKRLCMSNSLFSLTMPVIYGRDNNADHDTLVPYLLRGISHDSGLDFDFIREAIGRFEDDEAFPALFDDAMLDVSLRLSKLSLGDDYKPHVQALLAYAHFPVLVSNLAQHPCFNMAQSAPGIEKHTVLGPFFRISPLQPEAIKSYFPGPRSLDKTRIENAQESLRIVLRAHQDDLFAIANAFIRAGPDTRSRTLDWFANIMNVNHKRRAMQVDPKDVASDGFMLNITSVMDRFCEPFMDNDFSKVDKIDVKYFRRQPRVDITDETKLNADQAAADKFYSEKEPGESNFISEAFFLALAAHHYGSEALNSQLKNLDREIRYLEKNILAMEAERLKVANTPHQLRLFEETLKRHTNVLEKTIALKYAIEGALLDDRMQSTSLRFMRCVTVWLLRLVTETDYKPGREREMIKLPLTMKNQDAFACLPEYALQNIVDNFKFVFRWLPKILPSAVGEEMIALCITFLRSSEYIKNPYLKSSLVSLLFSSTWPVMHFKRGVLGDQLISLPFANEYLLHALMKFYIECESTGANSAFYDKFNIRYEIFQVMKRVWVNDVYKQQLTDESKRNRSFFVQFVNMLLNDATYVLDEGLTKFPKMRSLERELDDRSLSAEDRQKKEEELQTLGTQATSYMQLANETVAMMKLFTQALSESFIMPEIVSRLASMLNYNLETLAGKKATAELSISNKDQYRFRPIRLISDFVDIYLHLGYSPIFVEAVAADGRSYKPAEVLNRVTRILTSKHQKDAADIAKWEKYKLLFFEAKQRLDQADIDLGEIPPEFEDPIMGDLMKDPVLLPSNHVVDRSTIMQHLLSDAKDPFTRQPMTMDDAISQTELRGRIEKWREERVAAARAKLAQDPMDTSES
;
A
#
# COMPACT_ATOMS: atom_id res chain seq x y z
N MET A 1 -52.46 21.69 -11.48
CA MET A 1 -51.37 21.62 -12.48
C MET A 1 -50.81 23.01 -12.72
N PRO A 2 -49.52 23.26 -12.39
CA PRO A 2 -48.67 24.22 -13.10
C PRO A 2 -47.94 23.52 -14.27
N PRO A 3 -47.24 24.24 -15.16
CA PRO A 3 -46.58 23.65 -16.33
C PRO A 3 -45.27 22.91 -15.99
N PRO A 4 -44.84 21.92 -16.81
CA PRO A 4 -43.56 21.26 -16.65
C PRO A 4 -42.39 22.19 -17.02
N ALA A 5 -41.29 22.09 -16.28
CA ALA A 5 -40.05 22.80 -16.58
C ALA A 5 -39.36 22.22 -17.83
N LYS A 6 -38.64 23.07 -18.58
CA LYS A 6 -37.83 22.64 -19.72
C LYS A 6 -36.67 21.73 -19.26
N PRO A 7 -36.26 20.72 -20.05
CA PRO A 7 -35.03 19.99 -19.77
C PRO A 7 -33.82 20.94 -19.83
N SER A 8 -32.91 20.82 -18.87
CA SER A 8 -31.64 21.54 -18.88
C SER A 8 -30.79 21.09 -20.06
N GLN A 9 -30.06 22.04 -20.67
CA GLN A 9 -29.10 21.73 -21.73
C GLN A 9 -28.06 20.74 -21.20
N GLN A 10 -27.68 19.76 -22.03
CA GLN A 10 -26.56 18.88 -21.74
C GLN A 10 -25.27 19.71 -21.72
N SER A 11 -24.56 19.69 -20.58
CA SER A 11 -23.19 20.21 -20.52
C SER A 11 -22.33 19.48 -21.56
N PRO A 12 -21.48 20.18 -22.33
CA PRO A 12 -20.55 19.51 -23.23
C PRO A 12 -19.61 18.61 -22.43
N ASN A 13 -19.23 17.48 -23.03
CA ASN A 13 -18.36 16.49 -22.41
C ASN A 13 -16.96 17.10 -22.16
N PRO A 14 -16.45 17.20 -20.92
CA PRO A 14 -15.21 17.91 -20.61
C PRO A 14 -13.95 17.32 -21.29
N PHE A 15 -13.99 16.05 -21.71
CA PHE A 15 -12.84 15.39 -22.31
C PHE A 15 -12.39 15.98 -23.66
N THR A 16 -13.21 16.79 -24.33
CA THR A 16 -12.77 17.52 -25.55
C THR A 16 -11.71 18.58 -25.27
N GLN A 17 -11.59 19.09 -24.04
CA GLN A 17 -10.58 20.08 -23.66
C GLN A 17 -9.21 19.46 -23.34
N LEU A 18 -9.12 18.15 -23.11
CA LEU A 18 -7.87 17.48 -22.72
C LEU A 18 -7.00 17.01 -23.91
N GLY A 19 -7.52 17.09 -25.15
CA GLY A 19 -6.78 16.82 -26.38
C GLY A 19 -6.57 15.34 -26.72
N VAL A 20 -7.27 14.42 -26.06
CA VAL A 20 -7.13 12.97 -26.28
C VAL A 20 -8.16 12.49 -27.32
N HIS A 21 -7.74 12.39 -28.58
CA HIS A 21 -8.56 11.75 -29.62
C HIS A 21 -8.57 10.22 -29.43
N ALA A 22 -9.74 9.64 -29.18
CA ALA A 22 -9.93 8.21 -29.27
C ALA A 22 -9.95 7.75 -30.74
N MET A 23 -9.21 6.68 -31.07
CA MET A 23 -9.35 5.99 -32.35
C MET A 23 -10.61 5.12 -32.32
N GLU A 24 -11.67 5.52 -33.03
CA GLU A 24 -12.82 4.63 -33.27
C GLU A 24 -12.56 3.68 -34.45
N PRO A 25 -12.96 2.40 -34.36
CA PRO A 25 -12.71 1.41 -35.40
C PRO A 25 -13.77 1.47 -36.52
N GLN A 26 -13.40 1.93 -37.70
CA GLN A 26 -14.28 1.89 -38.87
C GLN A 26 -14.40 0.46 -39.45
N GLY A 27 -15.56 -0.17 -39.23
CA GLY A 27 -15.92 -1.44 -39.87
C GLY A 27 -16.49 -1.25 -41.28
N THR A 28 -15.93 -1.94 -42.27
CA THR A 28 -16.39 -1.97 -43.67
C THR A 28 -17.30 -3.17 -43.97
N PRO A 29 -18.22 -3.05 -44.94
CA PRO A 29 -18.71 -4.19 -45.71
C PRO A 29 -18.53 -4.03 -47.24
N GLY A 30 -18.15 -5.11 -47.94
CA GLY A 30 -17.97 -5.18 -49.41
C GLY A 30 -16.48 -5.10 -49.83
N SER A 31 -15.81 -6.16 -50.28
CA SER A 31 -15.99 -6.91 -51.56
C SER A 31 -15.65 -6.02 -52.78
N THR A 32 -14.65 -6.31 -53.63
CA THR A 32 -13.92 -7.58 -53.90
C THR A 32 -12.60 -7.30 -54.67
N GLY A 33 -11.59 -8.20 -54.60
CA GLY A 33 -10.68 -8.44 -55.75
C GLY A 33 -9.18 -8.12 -55.65
N SER A 34 -8.36 -9.18 -55.60
CA SER A 34 -7.04 -9.37 -56.27
C SER A 34 -5.91 -8.31 -56.23
N PHE A 35 -4.88 -8.61 -55.41
CA PHE A 35 -3.44 -8.74 -55.73
C PHE A 35 -2.70 -7.92 -56.84
N ARG A 36 -1.45 -7.55 -56.48
CA ARG A 36 -0.19 -7.41 -57.28
C ARG A 36 0.18 -6.08 -58.00
N THR A 37 1.03 -5.31 -57.32
CA THR A 37 2.41 -4.90 -57.72
C THR A 37 2.77 -4.44 -59.16
N HIS A 38 3.52 -3.33 -59.22
CA HIS A 38 4.66 -2.97 -60.10
C HIS A 38 4.54 -1.89 -61.22
N ARG A 39 5.55 -0.99 -61.18
CA ARG A 39 6.36 -0.40 -62.27
C ARG A 39 5.81 0.70 -63.21
N LYS A 40 6.48 1.86 -63.10
CA LYS A 40 6.95 2.80 -64.15
C LYS A 40 6.70 2.45 -65.63
N ARG A 41 6.04 3.38 -66.35
CA ARG A 41 6.20 3.88 -67.76
C ARG A 41 4.81 4.32 -68.27
N SER A 42 4.61 5.10 -69.35
CA SER A 42 5.38 6.15 -70.05
C SER A 42 4.56 6.61 -71.26
N ALA A 43 4.45 7.91 -71.53
CA ALA A 43 4.06 8.55 -72.79
C ALA A 43 2.72 8.18 -73.50
N ALA A 44 1.88 9.22 -73.64
CA ALA A 44 1.18 9.65 -74.88
C ALA A 44 -0.01 8.80 -75.39
N GLU A 45 -0.91 9.26 -76.29
CA GLU A 45 -0.97 10.43 -77.20
C GLU A 45 -2.38 11.13 -77.14
N VAL A 46 -2.48 12.47 -77.33
CA VAL A 46 -3.14 13.20 -78.46
C VAL A 46 -4.68 13.14 -78.50
N ASP A 47 -5.45 14.24 -78.58
CA ASP A 47 -5.13 15.69 -78.61
C ASP A 47 -6.01 16.49 -77.59
N ASP A 48 -6.67 17.66 -77.78
CA ASP A 48 -6.95 18.57 -78.92
C ASP A 48 -7.04 20.04 -78.44
N ALA A 49 -7.10 21.01 -79.37
CA ALA A 49 -6.76 22.42 -79.16
C ALA A 49 -7.92 23.39 -78.87
N VAL A 50 -7.62 24.44 -78.09
CA VAL A 50 -7.75 25.86 -78.51
C VAL A 50 -6.57 26.64 -77.90
N ALA A 51 -5.99 27.61 -78.63
CA ALA A 51 -4.69 28.21 -78.30
C ALA A 51 -4.71 29.68 -77.84
N CYS A 52 -3.71 30.05 -77.02
CA CYS A 52 -3.28 31.43 -76.74
C CYS A 52 -1.80 31.48 -76.29
N PRO A 53 -1.13 32.65 -76.20
CA PRO A 53 0.30 32.79 -76.54
C PRO A 53 1.31 32.26 -75.49
N PRO A 54 2.55 31.93 -75.92
CA PRO A 54 3.56 31.32 -75.06
C PRO A 54 4.16 32.28 -74.02
N PRO A 55 4.55 31.78 -72.83
CA PRO A 55 5.30 32.56 -71.85
C PRO A 55 6.70 32.92 -72.36
N ARG A 56 7.18 34.13 -72.02
CA ARG A 56 8.55 34.56 -72.33
C ARG A 56 9.57 33.66 -71.61
N LYS A 57 10.65 33.31 -72.31
CA LYS A 57 11.85 32.73 -71.67
C LYS A 57 12.38 33.74 -70.64
N PRO A 58 12.71 33.33 -69.40
CA PRO A 58 13.46 34.20 -68.49
C PRO A 58 14.87 34.41 -69.04
N ASN A 59 15.40 35.62 -68.88
CA ASN A 59 16.81 35.90 -69.10
C ASN A 59 17.68 35.15 -68.07
N PRO A 60 18.93 34.79 -68.39
CA PRO A 60 19.88 34.37 -67.36
C PRO A 60 20.06 35.52 -66.35
N PRO A 61 20.07 35.25 -65.04
CA PRO A 61 20.35 36.28 -64.05
C PRO A 61 21.79 36.78 -64.20
N GLN A 62 22.00 38.08 -64.03
CA GLN A 62 23.35 38.62 -63.82
C GLN A 62 23.91 38.08 -62.49
N PRO A 63 25.24 37.94 -62.35
CA PRO A 63 25.86 37.63 -61.07
C PRO A 63 25.61 38.79 -60.09
N GLU A 64 24.69 38.58 -59.16
CA GLU A 64 24.44 39.46 -58.01
C GLU A 64 25.76 39.71 -57.26
N SER A 65 26.13 40.99 -57.01
CA SER A 65 27.36 41.28 -56.26
C SER A 65 27.22 40.90 -54.79
N ASP A 66 28.34 40.75 -54.08
CA ASP A 66 28.31 40.43 -52.64
C ASP A 66 27.61 41.54 -51.83
N SER A 67 27.66 42.79 -52.30
CA SER A 67 26.95 43.92 -51.69
C SER A 67 25.42 43.90 -51.95
N ASP A 68 25.00 43.48 -53.15
CA ASP A 68 23.57 43.29 -53.47
C ASP A 68 22.99 42.11 -52.68
N TYR A 69 23.77 41.02 -52.59
CA TYR A 69 23.44 39.83 -51.80
C TYR A 69 23.28 40.18 -50.32
N ALA A 70 24.24 40.91 -49.74
CA ALA A 70 24.18 41.38 -48.35
C ALA A 70 22.92 42.23 -48.12
N HIS A 71 22.72 43.27 -48.93
CA HIS A 71 21.55 44.13 -48.80
C HIS A 71 20.23 43.36 -48.91
N ARG A 72 20.07 42.49 -49.91
CA ARG A 72 18.84 41.70 -50.10
C ARG A 72 18.59 40.73 -48.95
N VAL A 73 19.62 40.04 -48.44
CA VAL A 73 19.50 39.09 -47.34
C VAL A 73 19.13 39.81 -46.04
N LEU A 74 19.81 40.90 -45.70
CA LEU A 74 19.56 41.68 -44.48
C LEU A 74 18.17 42.35 -44.52
N THR A 75 17.78 42.95 -45.65
CA THR A 75 16.43 43.48 -45.89
C THR A 75 15.36 42.40 -45.67
N HIS A 76 15.58 41.15 -46.11
CA HIS A 76 14.62 40.06 -45.93
C HIS A 76 14.55 39.54 -44.48
N ILE A 77 15.70 39.41 -43.81
CA ILE A 77 15.78 38.93 -42.42
C ILE A 77 15.11 39.93 -41.47
N PHE A 78 15.53 41.20 -41.50
CA PHE A 78 15.05 42.19 -40.53
C PHE A 78 13.81 42.96 -40.99
N ARG A 79 13.41 42.84 -42.27
CA ARG A 79 12.33 43.62 -42.88
C ARG A 79 12.55 45.14 -42.75
N ILE A 80 13.80 45.58 -42.93
CA ILE A 80 14.24 46.98 -42.89
C ILE A 80 14.50 47.50 -44.31
N THR A 81 14.24 48.78 -44.58
CA THR A 81 14.75 49.51 -45.74
C THR A 81 15.38 50.84 -45.34
N VAL A 82 16.50 51.19 -45.98
CA VAL A 82 17.14 52.52 -45.91
C VAL A 82 16.83 53.37 -47.16
N ASP A 83 16.03 52.86 -48.09
CA ASP A 83 15.48 53.61 -49.23
C ASP A 83 13.97 53.85 -49.01
N PRO A 84 13.50 55.11 -48.93
CA PRO A 84 12.08 55.44 -48.75
C PRO A 84 11.20 55.06 -49.95
N HIS A 85 11.78 54.89 -51.14
CA HIS A 85 11.03 54.46 -52.33
C HIS A 85 10.78 52.95 -52.38
N HIS A 86 11.49 52.15 -51.57
CA HIS A 86 11.41 50.69 -51.53
C HIS A 86 10.41 50.11 -50.49
N LEU A 87 9.45 50.93 -50.03
CA LEU A 87 8.42 50.53 -49.05
C LEU A 87 7.36 49.52 -49.57
N SER A 88 7.28 49.29 -50.88
CA SER A 88 6.15 48.63 -51.55
C SER A 88 6.24 47.10 -51.61
N GLY A 89 6.19 46.44 -50.45
CA GLY A 89 5.91 45.01 -50.34
C GLY A 89 4.40 44.67 -50.38
N SER A 90 4.06 43.38 -50.43
CA SER A 90 2.70 42.92 -50.12
C SER A 90 2.36 43.17 -48.63
N PRO A 91 1.09 43.05 -48.17
CA PRO A 91 0.75 43.23 -46.76
C PRO A 91 1.52 42.31 -45.79
N ALA A 92 2.04 41.18 -46.26
CA ALA A 92 2.88 40.25 -45.49
C ALA A 92 4.38 40.58 -45.54
N GLU A 93 4.78 41.63 -46.25
CA GLU A 93 6.18 41.96 -46.57
C GLU A 93 6.53 43.44 -46.40
N ARG A 94 5.69 44.20 -45.69
CA ARG A 94 5.93 45.61 -45.37
C ARG A 94 7.28 45.77 -44.67
N LEU A 95 8.12 46.64 -45.23
CA LEU A 95 9.42 47.00 -44.65
C LEU A 95 9.29 48.20 -43.71
N PHE A 96 10.12 48.23 -42.68
CA PHE A 96 10.31 49.37 -41.78
C PHE A 96 11.36 50.30 -42.40
N PHE A 97 10.98 51.56 -42.63
CA PHE A 97 11.93 52.59 -43.06
C PHE A 97 12.70 53.12 -41.85
N VAL A 98 14.00 53.31 -42.02
CA VAL A 98 14.97 53.67 -40.98
C VAL A 98 15.56 55.05 -41.37
N PRO A 99 14.89 56.16 -40.98
CA PRO A 99 15.19 57.51 -41.46
C PRO A 99 16.54 58.10 -41.01
N ALA A 100 17.04 57.82 -39.81
CA ALA A 100 18.30 58.42 -39.35
C ALA A 100 19.49 57.79 -40.07
N LEU A 101 19.55 56.45 -40.18
CA LEU A 101 20.54 55.79 -41.05
C LEU A 101 20.42 56.19 -42.53
N ASN A 102 19.20 56.43 -43.04
CA ASN A 102 19.03 57.01 -44.39
C ASN A 102 19.68 58.40 -44.50
N GLN A 103 19.51 59.27 -43.50
CA GLN A 103 20.17 60.58 -43.50
C GLN A 103 21.70 60.44 -43.43
N GLU A 104 22.22 59.66 -42.49
CA GLU A 104 23.67 59.49 -42.30
C GLU A 104 24.37 58.92 -43.55
N LEU A 105 23.77 57.94 -44.23
CA LEU A 105 24.31 57.41 -45.49
C LEU A 105 24.32 58.47 -46.61
N ASN A 106 23.29 59.32 -46.70
CA ASN A 106 23.27 60.44 -47.65
C ASN A 106 24.32 61.51 -47.31
N ASP A 107 24.45 61.90 -46.05
CA ASP A 107 25.40 62.90 -45.57
C ASP A 107 26.87 62.42 -45.70
N ALA A 108 27.11 61.11 -45.61
CA ALA A 108 28.40 60.47 -45.90
C ALA A 108 28.68 60.24 -47.40
N GLY A 109 27.66 60.34 -48.26
CA GLY A 109 27.77 60.01 -49.70
C GLY A 109 27.85 58.50 -50.00
N GLU A 110 27.42 57.65 -49.06
CA GLU A 110 27.42 56.19 -49.19
C GLU A 110 26.17 55.67 -49.94
N PRO A 111 26.25 54.49 -50.58
CA PRO A 111 25.08 53.90 -51.24
C PRO A 111 24.03 53.47 -50.21
N LEU A 112 22.75 53.83 -50.45
CA LEU A 112 21.60 53.48 -49.62
C LEU A 112 21.33 51.96 -49.61
N ARG A 113 22.13 51.22 -48.84
CA ARG A 113 22.18 49.75 -48.79
C ARG A 113 22.46 49.28 -47.37
N LEU A 114 21.85 48.16 -47.00
CA LEU A 114 22.22 47.44 -45.78
C LEU A 114 23.47 46.60 -46.04
N SER A 115 24.41 46.65 -45.10
CA SER A 115 25.66 45.89 -45.06
C SER A 115 25.89 45.36 -43.65
N THR A 116 26.88 44.50 -43.43
CA THR A 116 27.26 44.07 -42.08
C THR A 116 27.75 45.23 -41.20
N ALA A 117 28.31 46.29 -41.78
CA ALA A 117 28.85 47.43 -41.04
C ALA A 117 27.78 48.37 -40.46
N ASN A 118 26.63 48.52 -41.13
CA ASN A 118 25.52 49.40 -40.70
C ASN A 118 24.31 48.63 -40.14
N LEU A 119 24.42 47.31 -39.99
CA LEU A 119 23.32 46.44 -39.58
C LEU A 119 22.85 46.68 -38.13
N ASP A 120 23.78 46.87 -37.19
CA ASP A 120 23.42 46.99 -35.77
C ASP A 120 22.63 48.29 -35.50
N GLN A 121 23.11 49.41 -36.05
CA GLN A 121 22.42 50.71 -36.05
C GLN A 121 21.02 50.61 -36.68
N ALA A 122 20.90 49.90 -37.81
CA ALA A 122 19.60 49.67 -38.45
C ALA A 122 18.63 48.88 -37.55
N ILE A 123 19.12 47.86 -36.82
CA ILE A 123 18.30 47.08 -35.88
C ILE A 123 17.90 47.94 -34.67
N ILE A 124 18.82 48.72 -34.10
CA ILE A 124 18.56 49.59 -32.94
C ILE A 124 17.51 50.64 -33.29
N GLU A 125 17.65 51.33 -34.43
CA GLU A 125 16.67 52.31 -34.89
C GLU A 125 15.31 51.66 -35.25
N ALA A 126 15.30 50.46 -35.85
CA ALA A 126 14.05 49.74 -36.12
C ALA A 126 13.33 49.31 -34.83
N CYS A 127 14.07 48.96 -33.77
CA CYS A 127 13.52 48.63 -32.45
C CYS A 127 13.04 49.89 -31.70
N GLY A 128 13.74 51.01 -31.79
CA GLY A 128 13.28 52.30 -31.24
C GLY A 128 11.99 52.79 -31.91
N ASN A 129 11.86 52.58 -33.23
CA ASN A 129 10.64 52.89 -33.99
C ASN A 129 9.53 51.83 -33.88
N TRP A 130 9.75 50.71 -33.18
CA TRP A 130 8.70 49.72 -32.92
C TRP A 130 7.70 50.26 -31.89
N PRO A 131 6.38 49.99 -31.98
CA PRO A 131 5.39 50.54 -31.06
C PRO A 131 5.70 50.26 -29.58
N LEU A 132 5.66 51.31 -28.75
CA LEU A 132 5.99 51.22 -27.31
C LEU A 132 5.06 50.25 -26.56
N GLU A 133 3.80 50.14 -26.97
CA GLU A 133 2.79 49.21 -26.45
C GLU A 133 3.07 47.72 -26.76
N LYS A 134 4.21 47.39 -27.37
CA LYS A 134 4.56 46.02 -27.79
C LYS A 134 5.97 45.63 -27.33
N PRO A 135 6.19 44.38 -26.89
CA PRO A 135 7.54 43.85 -26.66
C PRO A 135 8.40 43.92 -27.93
N LEU A 136 9.70 44.14 -27.77
CA LEU A 136 10.68 44.11 -28.86
C LEU A 136 10.87 42.67 -29.41
N MET A 137 10.73 41.65 -28.56
CA MET A 137 10.82 40.25 -28.98
C MET A 137 9.75 39.80 -29.98
N ASP A 138 8.58 40.46 -30.02
CA ASP A 138 7.57 40.20 -31.06
C ASP A 138 8.03 40.65 -32.47
N TYR A 139 9.07 41.50 -32.56
CA TYR A 139 9.77 41.85 -33.80
C TYR A 139 11.05 41.00 -33.99
N LEU A 140 11.89 40.90 -32.95
CA LEU A 140 13.22 40.30 -33.02
C LEU A 140 13.20 38.76 -33.13
N LEU A 141 12.30 38.06 -32.43
CA LEU A 141 12.22 36.59 -32.54
C LEU A 141 11.82 36.12 -33.96
N PRO A 142 10.85 36.76 -34.65
CA PRO A 142 10.64 36.52 -36.08
C PRO A 142 11.85 36.88 -36.97
N CYS A 143 12.66 37.88 -36.62
CA CYS A 143 13.92 38.16 -37.34
C CYS A 143 14.92 37.02 -37.15
N TRP A 144 15.11 36.53 -35.92
CA TRP A 144 15.98 35.39 -35.62
C TRP A 144 15.60 34.15 -36.42
N LYS A 145 14.32 33.76 -36.43
CA LYS A 145 13.86 32.59 -37.19
C LYS A 145 14.06 32.76 -38.70
N ARG A 146 13.97 33.99 -39.23
CA ARG A 146 14.35 34.28 -40.63
C ARG A 146 15.87 34.20 -40.85
N ALA A 147 16.70 34.64 -39.91
CA ALA A 147 18.16 34.50 -39.99
C ALA A 147 18.60 33.03 -40.00
N VAL A 148 18.10 32.21 -39.06
CA VAL A 148 18.38 30.76 -39.01
C VAL A 148 17.89 30.06 -40.27
N LYS A 149 16.72 30.42 -40.79
CA LYS A 149 16.17 29.86 -42.05
C LYS A 149 16.97 30.29 -43.29
N ALA A 150 17.49 31.51 -43.31
CA ALA A 150 18.36 32.01 -44.38
C ALA A 150 19.71 31.27 -44.37
N ALA A 151 20.38 31.21 -43.22
CA ALA A 151 21.64 30.48 -43.06
C ALA A 151 21.50 28.98 -43.39
N SER A 152 20.47 28.31 -42.89
CA SER A 152 20.24 26.87 -43.11
C SER A 152 19.83 26.51 -44.54
N THR A 153 19.37 27.47 -45.35
CA THR A 153 19.15 27.29 -46.80
C THR A 153 20.36 27.69 -47.64
N ALA A 154 21.28 28.51 -47.11
CA ALA A 154 22.49 29.00 -47.76
C ALA A 154 23.69 28.02 -47.75
N LYS A 155 23.47 26.70 -47.69
CA LYS A 155 24.52 25.70 -47.40
C LYS A 155 25.72 25.62 -48.36
N ASN A 156 25.64 26.25 -49.53
CA ASN A 156 26.70 26.28 -50.55
C ASN A 156 27.42 27.65 -50.62
N VAL A 157 27.21 28.53 -49.64
CA VAL A 157 27.73 29.91 -49.61
C VAL A 157 29.03 29.97 -48.81
N THR A 158 30.02 30.71 -49.32
CA THR A 158 31.38 30.81 -48.76
C THR A 158 31.90 32.25 -48.80
N GLY A 159 32.96 32.52 -48.03
CA GLY A 159 33.58 33.86 -47.92
C GLY A 159 32.64 34.92 -47.34
N ALA A 160 32.76 36.16 -47.80
CA ALA A 160 31.99 37.31 -47.31
C ALA A 160 30.46 37.09 -47.27
N ARG A 161 29.90 36.27 -48.16
CA ARG A 161 28.46 35.95 -48.13
C ARG A 161 28.05 35.02 -46.97
N LEU A 162 28.97 34.24 -46.42
CA LEU A 162 28.74 33.44 -45.21
C LEU A 162 28.82 34.34 -43.96
N GLU A 163 29.79 35.26 -43.94
CA GLU A 163 29.95 36.27 -42.89
C GLU A 163 28.67 37.10 -42.71
N VAL A 164 27.96 37.44 -43.80
CA VAL A 164 26.62 38.08 -43.73
C VAL A 164 25.59 37.28 -42.92
N HIS A 165 25.54 35.94 -43.07
CA HIS A 165 24.58 35.11 -42.31
C HIS A 165 24.99 34.90 -40.86
N GLU A 166 26.29 34.73 -40.62
CA GLU A 166 26.83 34.61 -39.27
C GLU A 166 26.65 35.92 -38.49
N GLU A 167 26.96 37.07 -39.08
CA GLU A 167 26.78 38.39 -38.45
C GLU A 167 25.29 38.76 -38.29
N ALA A 168 24.42 38.40 -39.25
CA ALA A 168 22.98 38.58 -39.10
C ALA A 168 22.41 37.75 -37.94
N LYS A 169 22.85 36.50 -37.75
CA LYS A 169 22.53 35.74 -36.53
C LYS A 169 23.13 36.41 -35.30
N ARG A 170 24.40 36.82 -35.37
CA ARG A 170 25.17 37.35 -34.23
C ARG A 170 24.47 38.57 -33.62
N LEU A 171 24.20 39.57 -34.46
CA LEU A 171 23.55 40.82 -34.07
C LEU A 171 22.07 40.64 -33.74
N CYS A 172 21.34 39.75 -34.44
CA CYS A 172 19.93 39.49 -34.12
C CYS A 172 19.79 38.87 -32.72
N MET A 173 20.68 37.96 -32.31
CA MET A 173 20.67 37.41 -30.96
C MET A 173 21.14 38.43 -29.92
N SER A 174 22.21 39.20 -30.19
CA SER A 174 22.65 40.29 -29.31
C SER A 174 21.50 41.24 -29.00
N ASN A 175 20.83 41.75 -30.04
CA ASN A 175 19.69 42.65 -29.88
C ASN A 175 18.48 41.94 -29.24
N SER A 176 18.27 40.64 -29.46
CA SER A 176 17.21 39.89 -28.75
C SER A 176 17.44 39.89 -27.24
N LEU A 177 18.66 39.61 -26.78
CA LEU A 177 19.00 39.59 -25.35
C LEU A 177 19.03 41.00 -24.75
N PHE A 178 19.68 41.97 -25.41
CA PHE A 178 19.69 43.38 -24.97
C PHE A 178 18.29 44.01 -24.96
N SER A 179 17.37 43.58 -25.83
CA SER A 179 15.97 44.03 -25.79
C SER A 179 15.19 43.61 -24.55
N LEU A 180 15.75 42.71 -23.74
CA LEU A 180 15.17 42.19 -22.50
C LEU A 180 15.98 42.56 -21.25
N THR A 181 17.27 42.88 -21.38
CA THR A 181 18.14 43.27 -20.25
C THR A 181 18.49 44.76 -20.22
N MET A 182 18.50 45.43 -21.37
CA MET A 182 18.88 46.84 -21.53
C MET A 182 17.97 47.59 -22.53
N PRO A 183 16.64 47.61 -22.32
CA PRO A 183 15.68 48.23 -23.26
C PRO A 183 15.93 49.73 -23.50
N VAL A 184 16.63 50.40 -22.58
CA VAL A 184 17.09 51.80 -22.66
C VAL A 184 17.93 52.07 -23.92
N ILE A 185 18.66 51.08 -24.43
CA ILE A 185 19.43 51.18 -25.69
C ILE A 185 18.51 51.52 -26.88
N TYR A 186 17.24 51.10 -26.82
CA TYR A 186 16.22 51.34 -27.84
C TYR A 186 15.29 52.51 -27.48
N GLY A 187 15.69 53.37 -26.52
CA GLY A 187 14.88 54.52 -26.08
C GLY A 187 13.63 54.14 -25.29
N ARG A 188 13.65 53.00 -24.58
CA ARG A 188 12.52 52.47 -23.81
C ARG A 188 12.86 52.34 -22.32
N ASP A 189 11.92 52.70 -21.46
CA ASP A 189 11.98 52.39 -20.03
C ASP A 189 11.77 50.89 -19.78
N ASN A 190 12.37 50.35 -18.71
CA ASN A 190 12.21 48.96 -18.31
C ASN A 190 10.74 48.65 -17.97
N ASN A 191 10.20 47.56 -18.54
CA ASN A 191 8.84 47.09 -18.34
C ASN A 191 8.79 45.54 -18.24
N ALA A 192 8.56 45.03 -17.03
CA ALA A 192 8.53 43.60 -16.75
C ALA A 192 7.47 42.78 -17.54
N ASP A 193 6.42 43.42 -18.08
CA ASP A 193 5.45 42.74 -18.97
C ASP A 193 5.97 42.56 -20.41
N HIS A 194 7.02 43.30 -20.81
CA HIS A 194 7.68 43.20 -22.11
C HIS A 194 9.04 42.51 -22.03
N ASP A 195 9.78 42.77 -20.95
CA ASP A 195 11.18 42.39 -20.76
C ASP A 195 11.29 40.98 -20.16
N THR A 196 10.58 40.02 -20.77
CA THR A 196 10.44 38.65 -20.24
C THR A 196 10.34 37.59 -21.33
N LEU A 197 11.00 36.44 -21.12
CA LEU A 197 10.92 35.27 -22.00
C LEU A 197 9.62 34.47 -21.81
N VAL A 198 8.87 34.68 -20.72
CA VAL A 198 7.73 33.82 -20.32
C VAL A 198 6.65 33.64 -21.42
N PRO A 199 6.18 34.68 -22.13
CA PRO A 199 5.19 34.52 -23.20
C PRO A 199 5.71 33.67 -24.36
N TYR A 200 7.02 33.70 -24.61
CA TYR A 200 7.69 32.99 -25.70
C TYR A 200 8.02 31.54 -25.33
N LEU A 201 8.29 31.26 -24.05
CA LEU A 201 8.44 29.92 -23.50
C LEU A 201 7.11 29.16 -23.50
N LEU A 202 6.02 29.79 -23.01
CA LEU A 202 4.70 29.15 -22.92
C LEU A 202 4.06 28.89 -24.31
N ARG A 203 4.48 29.60 -25.36
CA ARG A 203 4.09 29.26 -26.75
C ARG A 203 4.73 27.97 -27.26
N GLY A 204 5.81 27.50 -26.64
CA GLY A 204 6.48 26.23 -26.95
C GLY A 204 7.36 26.23 -28.22
N ILE A 205 8.26 25.25 -28.29
CA ILE A 205 9.33 25.16 -29.30
C ILE A 205 8.84 25.08 -30.76
N SER A 206 7.63 24.55 -30.97
CA SER A 206 7.06 24.32 -32.31
C SER A 206 6.27 25.50 -32.87
N HIS A 207 6.07 26.57 -32.08
CA HIS A 207 5.27 27.73 -32.48
C HIS A 207 6.15 28.81 -33.12
N ASP A 208 5.68 29.45 -34.19
CA ASP A 208 6.45 30.49 -34.91
C ASP A 208 6.91 31.63 -33.96
N SER A 209 6.02 32.07 -33.07
CA SER A 209 6.31 33.10 -32.05
C SER A 209 6.75 32.55 -30.68
N GLY A 210 7.24 31.30 -30.60
CA GLY A 210 7.80 30.69 -29.38
C GLY A 210 9.32 30.45 -29.48
N LEU A 211 10.02 30.24 -28.37
CA LEU A 211 11.48 30.01 -28.40
C LEU A 211 11.79 28.57 -28.84
N ASP A 212 12.58 28.42 -29.91
CA ASP A 212 13.06 27.13 -30.39
C ASP A 212 14.42 26.73 -29.78
N PHE A 213 14.81 25.46 -29.98
CA PHE A 213 16.07 24.94 -29.46
C PHE A 213 17.32 25.60 -30.04
N ASP A 214 17.22 26.27 -31.19
CA ASP A 214 18.36 26.94 -31.80
C ASP A 214 18.54 28.36 -31.22
N PHE A 215 17.44 29.08 -30.94
CA PHE A 215 17.47 30.31 -30.13
C PHE A 215 18.09 30.05 -28.76
N ILE A 216 17.61 29.03 -28.04
CA ILE A 216 18.09 28.74 -26.68
C ILE A 216 19.57 28.34 -26.68
N ARG A 217 20.03 27.57 -27.68
CA ARG A 217 21.44 27.16 -27.78
C ARG A 217 22.39 28.32 -28.07
N GLU A 218 22.00 29.23 -28.98
CA GLU A 218 22.79 30.43 -29.30
C GLU A 218 22.82 31.40 -28.10
N ALA A 219 21.71 31.55 -27.37
CA ALA A 219 21.66 32.38 -26.15
C ALA A 219 22.55 31.83 -25.03
N ILE A 220 22.53 30.50 -24.78
CA ILE A 220 23.42 29.85 -23.80
C ILE A 220 24.89 30.05 -24.17
N GLY A 221 25.23 30.08 -25.46
CA GLY A 221 26.58 30.35 -25.96
C GLY A 221 27.13 31.74 -25.65
N ARG A 222 26.35 32.59 -24.95
CA ARG A 222 26.66 33.98 -24.59
C ARG A 222 26.51 34.26 -23.10
N PHE A 223 26.23 33.25 -22.27
CA PHE A 223 26.07 33.45 -20.81
C PHE A 223 27.37 33.92 -20.11
N GLU A 224 28.51 33.88 -20.81
CA GLU A 224 29.79 34.47 -20.36
C GLU A 224 29.99 35.93 -20.83
N ASP A 225 29.12 36.46 -21.71
CA ASP A 225 29.19 37.85 -22.21
C ASP A 225 28.57 38.86 -21.21
N ASP A 226 27.51 38.48 -20.50
CA ASP A 226 26.76 39.32 -19.55
C ASP A 226 26.06 38.44 -18.48
N GLU A 227 26.28 38.75 -17.19
CA GLU A 227 25.67 38.04 -16.05
C GLU A 227 24.13 38.16 -16.01
N ALA A 228 23.55 39.16 -16.67
CA ALA A 228 22.09 39.30 -16.79
C ALA A 228 21.44 38.25 -17.72
N PHE A 229 22.20 37.67 -18.66
CA PHE A 229 21.66 36.69 -19.62
C PHE A 229 21.25 35.35 -18.98
N PRO A 230 22.05 34.68 -18.11
CA PRO A 230 21.57 33.50 -17.40
C PRO A 230 20.39 33.82 -16.46
N ALA A 231 20.46 34.95 -15.73
CA ALA A 231 19.40 35.37 -14.80
C ALA A 231 18.04 35.54 -15.50
N LEU A 232 18.00 36.11 -16.71
CA LEU A 232 16.80 36.26 -17.54
C LEU A 232 16.10 34.91 -17.85
N PHE A 233 16.86 33.81 -17.98
CA PHE A 233 16.30 32.48 -18.19
C PHE A 233 15.82 31.85 -16.87
N ASP A 234 16.56 32.03 -15.78
CA ASP A 234 16.18 31.53 -14.47
C ASP A 234 14.90 32.21 -13.94
N ASP A 235 14.84 33.55 -13.98
CA ASP A 235 13.66 34.34 -13.59
C ASP A 235 12.42 34.00 -14.42
N ALA A 236 12.58 33.78 -15.73
CA ALA A 236 11.49 33.37 -16.58
C ALA A 236 10.94 31.98 -16.19
N MET A 237 11.80 31.01 -15.84
CA MET A 237 11.33 29.70 -15.39
C MET A 237 10.75 29.75 -13.96
N LEU A 238 11.24 30.64 -13.10
CA LEU A 238 10.69 30.89 -11.77
C LEU A 238 9.25 31.45 -11.85
N ASP A 239 9.00 32.40 -12.75
CA ASP A 239 7.64 32.91 -12.99
C ASP A 239 6.75 31.85 -13.67
N VAL A 240 7.26 31.05 -14.62
CA VAL A 240 6.52 29.88 -15.15
C VAL A 240 6.10 28.92 -14.02
N SER A 241 6.99 28.63 -13.07
CA SER A 241 6.68 27.79 -11.91
C SER A 241 5.68 28.46 -10.96
N LEU A 242 5.83 29.75 -10.67
CA LEU A 242 4.93 30.52 -9.81
C LEU A 242 3.52 30.68 -10.41
N ARG A 243 3.41 30.82 -11.75
CA ARG A 243 2.14 30.76 -12.49
C ARG A 243 1.52 29.37 -12.37
N LEU A 244 2.29 28.32 -12.64
CA LEU A 244 1.84 26.92 -12.51
C LEU A 244 1.36 26.56 -11.09
N SER A 245 1.93 27.17 -10.04
CA SER A 245 1.54 26.91 -8.64
C SER A 245 0.05 27.19 -8.36
N LYS A 246 -0.56 28.08 -9.16
CA LYS A 246 -1.95 28.56 -9.06
C LYS A 246 -2.92 27.71 -9.88
N LEU A 247 -2.43 26.77 -10.70
CA LEU A 247 -3.22 25.94 -11.62
C LEU A 247 -3.56 24.56 -11.01
N SER A 248 -4.52 23.90 -11.66
CA SER A 248 -4.90 22.50 -11.45
C SER A 248 -4.74 21.68 -12.75
N LEU A 249 -4.89 20.36 -12.64
CA LEU A 249 -4.93 19.45 -13.80
C LEU A 249 -6.07 19.78 -14.80
N GLY A 250 -7.10 20.52 -14.37
CA GLY A 250 -8.21 20.95 -15.23
C GLY A 250 -7.94 22.23 -16.04
N ASP A 251 -6.85 22.93 -15.75
CA ASP A 251 -6.46 24.19 -16.41
C ASP A 251 -5.41 23.95 -17.50
N ASP A 252 -5.01 24.99 -18.25
CA ASP A 252 -3.97 24.90 -19.28
C ASP A 252 -2.55 24.87 -18.67
N TYR A 253 -2.26 23.80 -17.94
CA TYR A 253 -0.99 23.59 -17.25
C TYR A 253 0.13 23.12 -18.20
N LYS A 254 -0.22 22.45 -19.30
CA LYS A 254 0.73 21.79 -20.22
C LYS A 254 1.81 22.72 -20.79
N PRO A 255 1.51 23.97 -21.23
CA PRO A 255 2.52 24.94 -21.66
C PRO A 255 3.69 25.12 -20.67
N HIS A 256 3.39 25.17 -19.38
CA HIS A 256 4.38 25.37 -18.33
C HIS A 256 5.30 24.15 -18.20
N VAL A 257 4.73 22.94 -18.20
CA VAL A 257 5.49 21.67 -18.17
C VAL A 257 6.37 21.51 -19.41
N GLN A 258 5.85 21.85 -20.59
CA GLN A 258 6.60 21.78 -21.85
C GLN A 258 7.74 22.80 -21.92
N ALA A 259 7.62 23.97 -21.27
CA ALA A 259 8.74 24.91 -21.12
C ALA A 259 9.89 24.32 -20.27
N LEU A 260 9.59 23.67 -19.14
CA LEU A 260 10.63 23.03 -18.32
C LEU A 260 11.21 21.77 -18.99
N LEU A 261 10.41 21.02 -19.77
CA LEU A 261 10.92 19.95 -20.64
C LEU A 261 11.86 20.49 -21.73
N ALA A 262 11.58 21.67 -22.30
CA ALA A 262 12.51 22.31 -23.22
C ALA A 262 13.85 22.65 -22.53
N TYR A 263 13.80 23.21 -21.31
CA TYR A 263 14.99 23.46 -20.49
C TYR A 263 15.76 22.18 -20.15
N ALA A 264 15.06 21.07 -19.90
CA ALA A 264 15.66 19.76 -19.59
C ALA A 264 16.58 19.19 -20.70
N HIS A 265 16.54 19.76 -21.92
CA HIS A 265 17.49 19.45 -23.00
C HIS A 265 18.85 20.16 -22.86
N PHE A 266 18.99 21.13 -21.95
CA PHE A 266 20.17 21.99 -21.79
C PHE A 266 20.74 21.89 -20.37
N PRO A 267 21.82 21.10 -20.14
CA PRO A 267 22.40 20.91 -18.81
C PRO A 267 22.83 22.19 -18.07
N VAL A 268 23.12 23.27 -18.82
CA VAL A 268 23.44 24.60 -18.25
C VAL A 268 22.23 25.17 -17.52
N LEU A 269 21.10 25.37 -18.21
CA LEU A 269 19.85 25.88 -17.61
C LEU A 269 19.38 25.02 -16.42
N VAL A 270 19.48 23.70 -16.55
CA VAL A 270 19.15 22.76 -15.48
C VAL A 270 20.05 22.92 -14.25
N SER A 271 21.33 23.29 -14.44
CA SER A 271 22.28 23.49 -13.34
C SER A 271 22.11 24.86 -12.69
N ASN A 272 21.89 25.92 -13.47
CA ASN A 272 21.57 27.26 -12.96
C ASN A 272 20.32 27.22 -12.05
N LEU A 273 19.23 26.63 -12.55
CA LEU A 273 17.98 26.48 -11.80
C LEU A 273 18.12 25.65 -10.51
N ALA A 274 19.06 24.70 -10.46
CA ALA A 274 19.35 23.94 -9.25
C ALA A 274 20.19 24.75 -8.23
N GLN A 275 21.06 25.63 -8.71
CA GLN A 275 21.88 26.50 -7.87
C GLN A 275 21.10 27.71 -7.34
N HIS A 276 20.06 28.15 -8.05
CA HIS A 276 19.20 29.25 -7.63
C HIS A 276 18.54 29.01 -6.26
N PRO A 277 18.53 29.99 -5.32
CA PRO A 277 18.02 29.78 -3.96
C PRO A 277 16.60 29.23 -3.87
N CYS A 278 15.72 29.60 -4.82
CA CYS A 278 14.35 29.09 -4.86
C CYS A 278 14.24 27.59 -5.19
N PHE A 279 15.32 26.89 -5.55
CA PHE A 279 15.27 25.44 -5.78
C PHE A 279 14.86 24.67 -4.52
N ASN A 280 15.28 25.12 -3.33
CA ASN A 280 14.95 24.47 -2.05
C ASN A 280 14.66 25.50 -0.92
N MET A 281 13.94 26.59 -1.23
CA MET A 281 13.67 27.67 -0.26
C MET A 281 12.53 27.40 0.74
N ALA A 282 11.73 26.35 0.55
CA ALA A 282 10.49 26.17 1.30
C ALA A 282 10.71 25.48 2.66
N GLN A 283 10.28 26.15 3.73
CA GLN A 283 10.46 25.72 5.13
C GLN A 283 9.27 24.95 5.71
N SER A 284 8.23 24.66 4.91
CA SER A 284 7.02 23.95 5.36
C SER A 284 6.47 23.00 4.30
N ALA A 285 5.88 21.90 4.73
CA ALA A 285 5.42 20.82 3.85
C ALA A 285 4.43 21.26 2.74
N PRO A 286 3.38 22.07 3.01
CA PRO A 286 2.50 22.58 1.95
C PRO A 286 3.11 23.76 1.17
N GLY A 287 4.26 24.27 1.61
CA GLY A 287 5.04 25.30 0.94
C GLY A 287 5.95 24.73 -0.15
N ILE A 288 6.50 23.51 0.02
CA ILE A 288 7.40 22.90 -0.98
C ILE A 288 6.67 22.76 -2.33
N GLU A 289 5.43 22.27 -2.34
CA GLU A 289 4.63 22.11 -3.57
C GLU A 289 4.24 23.42 -4.31
N LYS A 290 4.58 24.59 -3.76
CA LYS A 290 4.21 25.92 -4.30
C LYS A 290 5.36 26.91 -4.45
N HIS A 291 6.41 26.78 -3.65
CA HIS A 291 7.47 27.78 -3.51
C HIS A 291 8.86 27.27 -3.85
N THR A 292 9.03 25.98 -4.20
CA THR A 292 10.29 25.51 -4.81
C THR A 292 10.17 25.42 -6.34
N VAL A 293 11.27 25.57 -7.06
CA VAL A 293 11.33 25.51 -8.55
C VAL A 293 10.53 24.33 -9.12
N LEU A 294 10.74 23.11 -8.60
CA LEU A 294 10.08 21.88 -9.08
C LEU A 294 8.71 21.61 -8.44
N GLY A 295 8.37 22.30 -7.33
CA GLY A 295 7.18 22.02 -6.51
C GLY A 295 5.87 22.06 -7.30
N PRO A 296 5.57 23.19 -7.96
CA PRO A 296 4.37 23.35 -8.79
C PRO A 296 4.18 22.31 -9.89
N PHE A 297 5.26 21.83 -10.51
CA PHE A 297 5.20 20.80 -11.55
C PHE A 297 4.73 19.46 -10.97
N PHE A 298 5.33 19.04 -9.85
CA PHE A 298 4.95 17.82 -9.14
C PHE A 298 3.57 17.93 -8.47
N ARG A 299 3.09 19.15 -8.18
CA ARG A 299 1.78 19.41 -7.56
C ARG A 299 0.59 19.09 -8.47
N ILE A 300 0.74 19.23 -9.79
CA ILE A 300 -0.33 18.97 -10.77
C ILE A 300 -0.72 17.48 -10.72
N SER A 301 -1.98 17.22 -10.36
CA SER A 301 -2.46 15.88 -10.03
C SER A 301 -4.00 15.82 -10.05
N PRO A 302 -4.62 14.70 -10.44
CA PRO A 302 -6.07 14.56 -10.39
C PRO A 302 -6.63 14.49 -8.96
N LEU A 303 -5.76 14.38 -7.95
CA LEU A 303 -6.14 14.47 -6.53
C LEU A 303 -6.27 15.92 -6.03
N GLN A 304 -6.07 16.93 -6.89
CA GLN A 304 -6.39 18.32 -6.58
C GLN A 304 -7.93 18.52 -6.48
N PRO A 305 -8.47 19.24 -5.47
CA PRO A 305 -9.91 19.37 -5.25
C PRO A 305 -10.71 19.86 -6.46
N GLU A 306 -10.10 20.73 -7.27
CA GLU A 306 -10.66 21.31 -8.49
C GLU A 306 -10.82 20.23 -9.58
N ALA A 307 -9.79 19.40 -9.76
CA ALA A 307 -9.78 18.28 -10.70
C ALA A 307 -10.77 17.18 -10.26
N ILE A 308 -10.75 16.79 -8.98
CA ILE A 308 -11.69 15.80 -8.39
C ILE A 308 -13.14 16.18 -8.71
N LYS A 309 -13.51 17.45 -8.53
CA LYS A 309 -14.86 17.98 -8.79
C LYS A 309 -15.25 17.91 -10.28
N SER A 310 -14.28 17.99 -11.18
CA SER A 310 -14.47 17.91 -12.64
C SER A 310 -14.66 16.45 -13.10
N TYR A 311 -13.88 15.50 -12.57
CA TYR A 311 -14.00 14.08 -12.89
C TYR A 311 -15.23 13.40 -12.25
N PHE A 312 -15.64 13.80 -11.04
CA PHE A 312 -16.72 13.15 -10.28
C PHE A 312 -17.84 14.13 -9.85
N PRO A 313 -18.55 14.77 -10.80
CA PRO A 313 -19.65 15.69 -10.49
C PRO A 313 -20.88 14.93 -9.96
N GLY A 314 -21.44 15.38 -8.83
CA GLY A 314 -22.60 14.75 -8.19
C GLY A 314 -22.36 13.29 -7.79
N PRO A 315 -21.30 12.98 -7.03
CA PRO A 315 -20.75 11.63 -6.92
C PRO A 315 -21.71 10.60 -6.32
N ARG A 316 -22.69 11.04 -5.50
CA ARG A 316 -23.76 10.19 -4.95
C ARG A 316 -24.72 9.62 -6.01
N SER A 317 -24.73 10.17 -7.22
CA SER A 317 -25.63 9.76 -8.32
C SER A 317 -24.92 9.18 -9.54
N LEU A 318 -23.58 9.02 -9.49
CA LEU A 318 -22.82 8.41 -10.57
C LEU A 318 -23.04 6.89 -10.59
N ASP A 319 -23.37 6.35 -11.76
CA ASP A 319 -23.33 4.91 -11.98
C ASP A 319 -21.88 4.39 -12.03
N LYS A 320 -21.72 3.10 -11.72
CA LYS A 320 -20.41 2.46 -11.63
C LYS A 320 -19.59 2.61 -12.93
N THR A 321 -20.22 2.49 -14.09
CA THR A 321 -19.54 2.58 -15.40
C THR A 321 -18.96 3.97 -15.64
N ARG A 322 -19.66 5.04 -15.23
CA ARG A 322 -19.11 6.41 -15.27
C ARG A 322 -17.91 6.58 -14.33
N ILE A 323 -17.97 6.00 -13.13
CA ILE A 323 -16.86 6.05 -12.17
C ILE A 323 -15.63 5.36 -12.77
N GLU A 324 -15.79 4.14 -13.31
CA GLU A 324 -14.70 3.38 -13.93
C GLU A 324 -14.10 4.11 -15.15
N ASN A 325 -14.94 4.70 -16.01
CA ASN A 325 -14.49 5.49 -17.16
C ASN A 325 -13.72 6.77 -16.73
N ALA A 326 -14.24 7.51 -15.75
CA ALA A 326 -13.56 8.70 -15.22
C ALA A 326 -12.23 8.34 -14.56
N GLN A 327 -12.17 7.21 -13.83
CA GLN A 327 -10.94 6.68 -13.23
C GLN A 327 -9.89 6.28 -14.28
N GLU A 328 -10.26 5.66 -15.41
CA GLU A 328 -9.26 5.33 -16.44
C GLU A 328 -8.80 6.58 -17.21
N SER A 329 -9.70 7.54 -17.51
CA SER A 329 -9.30 8.84 -18.08
C SER A 329 -8.33 9.59 -17.16
N LEU A 330 -8.59 9.56 -15.85
CA LEU A 330 -7.72 10.08 -14.80
C LEU A 330 -6.34 9.41 -14.81
N ARG A 331 -6.27 8.07 -14.90
CA ARG A 331 -5.00 7.33 -14.98
C ARG A 331 -4.21 7.67 -16.23
N ILE A 332 -4.86 7.78 -17.40
CA ILE A 332 -4.18 8.12 -18.67
C ILE A 332 -3.46 9.47 -18.56
N VAL A 333 -4.14 10.50 -18.04
CA VAL A 333 -3.55 11.84 -17.85
C VAL A 333 -2.46 11.81 -16.78
N LEU A 334 -2.67 11.11 -15.66
CA LEU A 334 -1.67 10.98 -14.58
C LEU A 334 -0.40 10.26 -15.03
N ARG A 335 -0.51 9.14 -15.76
CA ARG A 335 0.63 8.39 -16.31
C ARG A 335 1.47 9.29 -17.23
N ALA A 336 0.82 10.05 -18.12
CA ALA A 336 1.51 10.97 -19.03
C ALA A 336 2.25 12.09 -18.28
N HIS A 337 1.59 12.73 -17.31
CA HIS A 337 2.24 13.78 -16.49
C HIS A 337 3.41 13.23 -15.67
N GLN A 338 3.29 12.03 -15.10
CA GLN A 338 4.39 11.38 -14.37
C GLN A 338 5.55 10.98 -15.30
N ASP A 339 5.29 10.68 -16.56
CA ASP A 339 6.33 10.39 -17.55
C ASP A 339 7.10 11.67 -17.94
N ASP A 340 6.42 12.82 -18.05
CA ASP A 340 7.03 14.15 -18.19
C ASP A 340 7.85 14.55 -16.93
N LEU A 341 7.29 14.38 -15.73
CA LEU A 341 7.98 14.68 -14.46
C LEU A 341 9.25 13.85 -14.26
N PHE A 342 9.22 12.57 -14.64
CA PHE A 342 10.42 11.74 -14.61
C PHE A 342 11.47 12.24 -15.60
N ALA A 343 11.08 12.64 -16.82
CA ALA A 343 12.02 13.19 -17.81
C ALA A 343 12.72 14.45 -17.28
N ILE A 344 11.97 15.37 -16.66
CA ILE A 344 12.50 16.56 -15.98
C ILE A 344 13.48 16.15 -14.86
N ALA A 345 13.04 15.37 -13.88
CA ALA A 345 13.88 15.00 -12.73
C ALA A 345 15.15 14.22 -13.15
N ASN A 346 15.04 13.35 -14.14
CA ASN A 346 16.17 12.59 -14.69
C ASN A 346 17.18 13.50 -15.41
N ALA A 347 16.78 14.65 -15.96
CA ALA A 347 17.72 15.66 -16.48
C ALA A 347 18.51 16.32 -15.33
N PHE A 348 17.83 16.76 -14.27
CA PHE A 348 18.48 17.33 -13.07
C PHE A 348 19.49 16.36 -12.42
N ILE A 349 19.14 15.07 -12.28
CA ILE A 349 20.04 14.01 -11.78
C ILE A 349 21.25 13.75 -12.70
N ARG A 350 21.16 14.08 -14.00
CA ARG A 350 22.21 13.82 -15.00
C ARG A 350 23.09 15.02 -15.34
N ALA A 351 22.63 16.25 -15.15
CA ALA A 351 23.36 17.46 -15.56
C ALA A 351 24.73 17.61 -14.88
N GLY A 352 24.83 17.28 -13.58
CA GLY A 352 26.09 17.35 -12.83
C GLY A 352 26.00 16.68 -11.45
N PRO A 353 27.13 16.51 -10.74
CA PRO A 353 27.15 15.96 -9.38
C PRO A 353 26.51 16.92 -8.36
N ASP A 354 26.76 18.23 -8.46
CA ASP A 354 26.15 19.28 -7.63
C ASP A 354 24.62 19.33 -7.85
N THR A 355 24.19 19.46 -9.10
CA THR A 355 22.77 19.39 -9.52
C THR A 355 22.07 18.15 -8.97
N ARG A 356 22.75 16.98 -9.03
CA ARG A 356 22.25 15.71 -8.49
C ARG A 356 22.11 15.74 -6.97
N SER A 357 23.11 16.25 -6.23
CA SER A 357 23.00 16.41 -4.77
C SER A 357 21.78 17.24 -4.45
N ARG A 358 21.69 18.46 -4.97
CA ARG A 358 20.60 19.41 -4.67
C ARG A 358 19.22 18.81 -4.95
N THR A 359 19.10 18.02 -6.01
CA THR A 359 17.86 17.32 -6.38
C THR A 359 17.51 16.21 -5.37
N LEU A 360 18.50 15.44 -4.89
CA LEU A 360 18.31 14.47 -3.79
C LEU A 360 18.03 15.17 -2.46
N ASP A 361 18.66 16.31 -2.19
CA ASP A 361 18.44 17.15 -1.00
C ASP A 361 17.01 17.74 -0.99
N TRP A 362 16.45 18.07 -2.17
CA TRP A 362 15.05 18.46 -2.34
C TRP A 362 14.08 17.29 -2.11
N PHE A 363 14.33 16.12 -2.71
CA PHE A 363 13.54 14.91 -2.44
C PHE A 363 13.57 14.51 -0.95
N ALA A 364 14.72 14.67 -0.28
CA ALA A 364 14.86 14.40 1.14
C ALA A 364 14.11 15.40 2.02
N ASN A 365 14.21 16.70 1.74
CA ASN A 365 13.45 17.74 2.43
C ASN A 365 11.94 17.43 2.38
N ILE A 366 11.43 17.01 1.22
CA ILE A 366 10.03 16.57 1.08
C ILE A 366 9.67 15.46 2.06
N MET A 367 10.50 14.44 2.23
CA MET A 367 10.20 13.35 3.18
C MET A 367 10.24 13.85 4.63
N ASN A 368 11.34 14.51 5.00
CA ASN A 368 11.65 14.88 6.38
C ASN A 368 10.58 15.82 6.99
N VAL A 369 10.00 16.74 6.20
CA VAL A 369 8.92 17.62 6.69
C VAL A 369 7.52 16.98 6.69
N ASN A 370 7.36 15.77 6.14
CA ASN A 370 6.06 15.12 5.93
C ASN A 370 5.76 13.94 6.87
N HIS A 371 6.56 13.69 7.91
CA HIS A 371 6.34 12.56 8.84
C HIS A 371 4.90 12.54 9.43
N LYS A 372 4.32 13.72 9.66
CA LYS A 372 2.92 13.91 10.10
C LYS A 372 1.86 13.27 9.19
N ARG A 373 2.17 12.93 7.92
CA ARG A 373 1.26 12.20 7.01
C ARG A 373 0.90 10.78 7.48
N ARG A 374 1.60 10.25 8.49
CA ARG A 374 1.30 8.95 9.14
C ARG A 374 0.63 9.07 10.51
N ALA A 375 0.30 10.28 10.97
CA ALA A 375 -0.44 10.48 12.21
C ALA A 375 -1.87 9.89 12.14
N MET A 376 -2.44 9.50 13.29
CA MET A 376 -3.81 8.96 13.37
C MET A 376 -4.89 9.97 12.92
N GLN A 377 -4.58 11.26 13.01
CA GLN A 377 -5.34 12.38 12.45
C GLN A 377 -4.32 13.33 11.82
N VAL A 378 -4.47 13.62 10.53
CA VAL A 378 -3.57 14.50 9.76
C VAL A 378 -4.26 15.85 9.57
N ASP A 379 -3.61 16.98 9.94
CA ASP A 379 -4.09 18.31 9.51
C ASP A 379 -3.49 18.61 8.11
N PRO A 380 -4.33 18.84 7.07
CA PRO A 380 -3.86 19.20 5.74
C PRO A 380 -3.06 20.51 5.63
N LYS A 381 -2.96 21.31 6.71
CA LYS A 381 -2.08 22.49 6.78
C LYS A 381 -0.64 22.16 7.15
N ASP A 382 -0.40 20.99 7.75
CA ASP A 382 0.90 20.59 8.28
C ASP A 382 1.67 19.68 7.31
N VAL A 383 1.07 19.33 6.16
CA VAL A 383 1.59 18.32 5.21
C VAL A 383 1.46 18.78 3.75
N ALA A 384 2.27 18.19 2.86
CA ALA A 384 2.11 18.32 1.42
C ALA A 384 0.89 17.53 0.92
N SER A 385 0.33 17.90 -0.24
CA SER A 385 -0.86 17.24 -0.78
C SER A 385 -0.62 15.81 -1.24
N ASP A 386 -1.69 15.01 -1.22
CA ASP A 386 -1.69 13.61 -1.65
C ASP A 386 -1.25 13.44 -3.11
N GLY A 387 -1.66 14.37 -3.97
CA GLY A 387 -1.30 14.41 -5.37
C GLY A 387 0.19 14.67 -5.63
N PHE A 388 0.78 15.59 -4.86
CA PHE A 388 2.21 15.87 -4.89
C PHE A 388 3.02 14.64 -4.42
N MET A 389 2.69 14.09 -3.25
CA MET A 389 3.42 12.96 -2.68
C MET A 389 3.30 11.69 -3.54
N LEU A 390 2.17 11.46 -4.21
CA LEU A 390 2.01 10.35 -5.16
C LEU A 390 2.92 10.50 -6.39
N ASN A 391 3.02 11.71 -6.95
CA ASN A 391 3.91 12.00 -8.08
C ASN A 391 5.39 11.83 -7.69
N ILE A 392 5.78 12.29 -6.49
CA ILE A 392 7.12 12.06 -5.94
C ILE A 392 7.41 10.56 -5.81
N THR A 393 6.46 9.79 -5.25
CA THR A 393 6.60 8.33 -5.10
C THR A 393 6.83 7.64 -6.45
N SER A 394 6.00 7.96 -7.46
CA SER A 394 6.11 7.39 -8.81
C SER A 394 7.44 7.70 -9.50
N VAL A 395 7.97 8.92 -9.33
CA VAL A 395 9.28 9.31 -9.88
C VAL A 395 10.43 8.61 -9.13
N MET A 396 10.33 8.42 -7.82
CA MET A 396 11.32 7.66 -7.04
C MET A 396 11.33 6.16 -7.39
N ASP A 397 10.15 5.56 -7.60
CA ASP A 397 9.97 4.20 -8.16
C ASP A 397 10.75 4.05 -9.48
N ARG A 398 10.60 5.02 -10.39
CA ARG A 398 11.29 5.04 -11.70
C ARG A 398 12.81 5.28 -11.61
N PHE A 399 13.31 5.96 -10.57
CA PHE A 399 14.75 6.00 -10.29
C PHE A 399 15.29 4.66 -9.75
N CYS A 400 14.44 3.82 -9.18
CA CYS A 400 14.82 2.49 -8.69
C CYS A 400 14.82 1.42 -9.81
N GLU A 401 13.99 1.57 -10.86
CA GLU A 401 13.86 0.58 -11.94
C GLU A 401 15.19 0.03 -12.51
N PRO A 402 16.26 0.83 -12.72
CA PRO A 402 17.55 0.32 -13.21
C PRO A 402 18.24 -0.73 -12.32
N PHE A 403 17.82 -0.86 -11.05
CA PHE A 403 18.30 -1.87 -10.11
C PHE A 403 17.23 -2.83 -9.56
N MET A 404 15.99 -2.74 -10.05
CA MET A 404 14.91 -3.70 -9.75
C MET A 404 14.84 -4.82 -10.80
N ASP A 405 15.97 -5.50 -11.04
CA ASP A 405 16.02 -6.66 -11.94
C ASP A 405 15.59 -7.97 -11.26
N ASN A 406 14.99 -8.88 -12.05
CA ASN A 406 14.39 -10.12 -11.55
C ASN A 406 15.39 -11.11 -10.92
N ASP A 407 16.69 -10.99 -11.25
CA ASP A 407 17.77 -11.80 -10.68
C ASP A 407 18.34 -11.21 -9.38
N PHE A 408 17.85 -10.03 -8.97
CA PHE A 408 18.31 -9.27 -7.81
C PHE A 408 19.83 -9.06 -7.80
N SER A 409 20.39 -8.76 -8.98
CA SER A 409 21.83 -8.73 -9.28
C SER A 409 22.54 -7.41 -8.91
N LYS A 410 21.80 -6.45 -8.36
CA LYS A 410 22.29 -5.13 -7.92
C LYS A 410 21.86 -4.76 -6.49
N VAL A 411 21.16 -5.65 -5.79
CA VAL A 411 20.68 -5.42 -4.40
C VAL A 411 21.84 -5.30 -3.41
N ASP A 412 22.98 -5.92 -3.74
CA ASP A 412 24.29 -5.75 -3.09
C ASP A 412 24.79 -4.29 -3.01
N LYS A 413 24.27 -3.40 -3.87
CA LYS A 413 24.70 -2.00 -3.96
C LYS A 413 23.93 -1.07 -3.03
N ILE A 414 22.91 -1.59 -2.34
CA ILE A 414 22.11 -0.87 -1.36
C ILE A 414 22.81 -1.02 0.01
N ASP A 415 23.66 -0.04 0.34
CA ASP A 415 24.54 -0.12 1.50
C ASP A 415 23.79 0.27 2.79
N VAL A 416 23.62 -0.70 3.70
CA VAL A 416 22.99 -0.50 5.02
C VAL A 416 23.72 0.54 5.89
N LYS A 417 25.00 0.84 5.61
CA LYS A 417 25.75 1.90 6.28
C LYS A 417 25.23 3.32 5.98
N TYR A 418 24.26 3.48 5.07
CA TYR A 418 23.61 4.75 4.72
C TYR A 418 23.36 5.65 5.94
N PHE A 419 22.60 5.15 6.93
CA PHE A 419 22.22 5.90 8.13
C PHE A 419 23.38 6.20 9.10
N ARG A 420 24.53 5.51 8.95
CA ARG A 420 25.75 5.77 9.71
C ARG A 420 26.74 6.70 8.98
N ARG A 421 26.53 7.01 7.70
CA ARG A 421 27.27 8.07 6.98
C ARG A 421 26.56 9.42 7.14
N GLN A 422 26.27 10.07 6.01
CA GLN A 422 25.47 11.30 5.90
C GLN A 422 24.12 10.95 5.23
N PRO A 423 23.16 10.35 5.95
CA PRO A 423 21.83 10.10 5.40
C PRO A 423 21.12 11.42 5.13
N ARG A 424 20.38 11.49 4.02
CA ARG A 424 19.51 12.63 3.71
C ARG A 424 18.12 12.47 4.33
N VAL A 425 17.61 11.24 4.36
CA VAL A 425 16.36 10.87 5.03
C VAL A 425 16.58 10.87 6.53
N ASP A 426 15.81 11.68 7.26
CA ASP A 426 15.78 11.66 8.71
C ASP A 426 14.90 10.50 9.21
N ILE A 427 15.41 9.75 10.18
CA ILE A 427 14.70 8.65 10.85
C ILE A 427 14.82 8.76 12.37
N THR A 428 15.14 9.94 12.90
CA THR A 428 15.42 10.16 14.33
C THR A 428 14.22 9.76 15.19
N ASP A 429 13.04 10.35 14.91
CA ASP A 429 11.77 10.12 15.62
C ASP A 429 11.04 8.82 15.23
N GLU A 430 11.50 8.11 14.19
CA GLU A 430 10.82 6.92 13.67
C GLU A 430 10.98 5.72 14.61
N THR A 431 9.93 4.91 14.81
CA THR A 431 10.05 3.66 15.58
C THR A 431 10.98 2.68 14.86
N LYS A 432 11.91 2.03 15.58
CA LYS A 432 12.88 1.09 15.00
C LYS A 432 12.45 -0.37 15.18
N LEU A 433 12.78 -1.25 14.22
CA LEU A 433 12.31 -2.65 14.17
C LEU A 433 12.57 -3.44 15.45
N ASN A 434 13.73 -3.24 16.10
CA ASN A 434 14.09 -3.95 17.33
C ASN A 434 15.02 -3.17 18.28
N ALA A 435 15.16 -1.86 18.09
CA ALA A 435 15.91 -0.98 18.99
C ALA A 435 14.93 -0.08 19.78
N ASP A 436 15.36 0.37 20.96
CA ASP A 436 14.81 1.60 21.55
C ASP A 436 15.64 2.82 21.12
N GLN A 437 15.20 4.02 21.50
CA GLN A 437 15.87 5.25 21.09
C GLN A 437 17.32 5.31 21.59
N ALA A 438 17.61 4.88 22.81
CA ALA A 438 18.96 4.93 23.37
C ALA A 438 19.93 3.98 22.65
N ALA A 439 19.45 2.78 22.25
CA ALA A 439 20.21 1.87 21.42
C ALA A 439 20.46 2.43 20.00
N ALA A 440 19.42 3.02 19.37
CA ALA A 440 19.52 3.61 18.04
C ALA A 440 20.44 4.85 18.00
N ASP A 441 20.27 5.78 18.95
CA ASP A 441 21.10 6.98 19.09
C ASP A 441 22.58 6.60 19.25
N LYS A 442 22.88 5.59 20.08
CA LYS A 442 24.23 5.06 20.23
C LYS A 442 24.76 4.52 18.90
N PHE A 443 24.01 3.65 18.23
CA PHE A 443 24.41 3.04 16.95
C PHE A 443 24.66 4.08 15.85
N TYR A 444 23.86 5.15 15.81
CA TYR A 444 24.01 6.24 14.85
C TYR A 444 25.00 7.34 15.25
N SER A 445 25.44 7.38 16.51
CA SER A 445 26.57 8.23 16.95
C SER A 445 27.91 7.75 16.41
N GLU A 446 28.09 6.44 16.26
CA GLU A 446 29.29 5.82 15.66
C GLU A 446 29.26 5.98 14.14
N LYS A 447 29.72 7.12 13.62
CA LYS A 447 29.70 7.42 12.17
C LYS A 447 30.70 6.59 11.36
N GLU A 448 30.26 6.19 10.17
CA GLU A 448 31.05 5.53 9.13
C GLU A 448 31.58 6.57 8.12
N PRO A 449 32.81 6.43 7.60
CA PRO A 449 33.36 7.36 6.63
C PRO A 449 32.82 7.13 5.20
N GLY A 450 33.01 8.16 4.36
CA GLY A 450 32.67 8.15 2.93
C GLY A 450 31.27 8.68 2.61
N GLU A 451 30.97 8.76 1.32
CA GLU A 451 29.67 9.15 0.79
C GLU A 451 28.79 7.92 0.47
N SER A 452 27.48 8.14 0.37
CA SER A 452 26.52 7.12 -0.06
C SER A 452 26.39 7.10 -1.59
N ASN A 453 26.26 5.91 -2.17
CA ASN A 453 26.09 5.77 -3.62
C ASN A 453 24.65 6.08 -4.05
N PHE A 454 24.45 6.48 -5.31
CA PHE A 454 23.13 6.88 -5.83
C PHE A 454 22.04 5.79 -5.74
N ILE A 455 22.40 4.50 -5.80
CA ILE A 455 21.44 3.39 -5.63
C ILE A 455 20.91 3.36 -4.20
N SER A 456 21.79 3.59 -3.21
CA SER A 456 21.41 3.67 -1.80
C SER A 456 20.55 4.91 -1.51
N GLU A 457 20.94 6.08 -2.04
CA GLU A 457 20.13 7.32 -1.94
C GLU A 457 18.73 7.11 -2.52
N ALA A 458 18.64 6.63 -3.77
CA ALA A 458 17.36 6.40 -4.45
C ALA A 458 16.50 5.37 -3.71
N PHE A 459 17.10 4.28 -3.20
CA PHE A 459 16.39 3.26 -2.43
C PHE A 459 15.80 3.80 -1.13
N PHE A 460 16.58 4.48 -0.28
CA PHE A 460 16.07 4.97 1.00
C PHE A 460 15.08 6.13 0.83
N LEU A 461 15.26 6.99 -0.19
CA LEU A 461 14.28 8.00 -0.57
C LEU A 461 12.98 7.38 -1.11
N ALA A 462 13.04 6.34 -1.94
CA ALA A 462 11.85 5.63 -2.43
C ALA A 462 11.11 4.90 -1.30
N LEU A 463 11.85 4.30 -0.35
CA LEU A 463 11.28 3.65 0.82
C LEU A 463 10.52 4.65 1.72
N ALA A 464 11.09 5.85 1.94
CA ALA A 464 10.40 6.94 2.64
C ALA A 464 9.22 7.49 1.82
N ALA A 465 9.36 7.63 0.50
CA ALA A 465 8.29 8.10 -0.38
C ALA A 465 7.08 7.15 -0.39
N HIS A 466 7.28 5.84 -0.40
CA HIS A 466 6.19 4.89 -0.18
C HIS A 466 5.53 5.08 1.19
N HIS A 467 6.30 5.31 2.25
CA HIS A 467 5.74 5.45 3.59
C HIS A 467 4.81 6.67 3.71
N TYR A 468 5.36 7.87 3.45
CA TYR A 468 4.64 9.13 3.60
C TYR A 468 3.74 9.47 2.40
N GLY A 469 3.95 8.84 1.24
CA GLY A 469 3.18 8.99 0.01
C GLY A 469 2.15 7.88 -0.19
N SER A 470 2.49 6.83 -0.95
CA SER A 470 1.51 5.81 -1.41
C SER A 470 0.79 5.11 -0.27
N GLU A 471 1.51 4.71 0.79
CA GLU A 471 0.92 3.95 1.88
C GLU A 471 0.16 4.84 2.88
N ALA A 472 0.51 6.13 2.99
CA ALA A 472 -0.34 7.11 3.68
C ALA A 472 -1.70 7.27 2.96
N LEU A 473 -1.68 7.32 1.62
CA LEU A 473 -2.89 7.43 0.79
C LEU A 473 -3.75 6.14 0.84
N ASN A 474 -3.11 4.96 0.89
CA ASN A 474 -3.75 3.67 1.18
C ASN A 474 -4.44 3.66 2.56
N SER A 475 -3.81 4.23 3.59
CA SER A 475 -4.40 4.39 4.93
C SER A 475 -5.61 5.33 4.91
N GLN A 476 -5.49 6.47 4.25
CA GLN A 476 -6.55 7.47 4.07
C GLN A 476 -7.78 6.87 3.37
N LEU A 477 -7.60 6.06 2.31
CA LEU A 477 -8.71 5.37 1.63
C LEU A 477 -9.54 4.48 2.57
N LYS A 478 -8.89 3.78 3.51
CA LYS A 478 -9.56 2.94 4.53
C LYS A 478 -10.38 3.80 5.52
N ASN A 479 -9.89 5.00 5.87
CA ASN A 479 -10.57 5.95 6.74
C ASN A 479 -11.78 6.62 6.06
N LEU A 480 -11.65 7.03 4.80
CA LEU A 480 -12.74 7.64 4.01
C LEU A 480 -13.98 6.74 3.97
N ASP A 481 -13.81 5.42 3.86
CA ASP A 481 -14.92 4.45 3.91
C ASP A 481 -15.70 4.49 5.23
N ARG A 482 -15.02 4.70 6.37
CA ARG A 482 -15.65 4.86 7.68
C ARG A 482 -16.36 6.22 7.80
N GLU A 483 -15.73 7.27 7.30
CA GLU A 483 -16.25 8.64 7.35
C GLU A 483 -17.49 8.82 6.47
N ILE A 484 -17.51 8.23 5.27
CA ILE A 484 -18.69 8.22 4.37
C ILE A 484 -19.90 7.61 5.10
N ARG A 485 -19.76 6.41 5.68
CA ARG A 485 -20.85 5.74 6.42
C ARG A 485 -21.32 6.53 7.64
N TYR A 486 -20.41 7.22 8.33
CA TYR A 486 -20.74 8.09 9.46
C TYR A 486 -21.51 9.34 9.03
N LEU A 487 -21.05 10.02 7.97
CA LEU A 487 -21.71 11.18 7.39
C LEU A 487 -23.08 10.83 6.81
N GLU A 488 -23.23 9.69 6.14
CA GLU A 488 -24.51 9.16 5.65
C GLU A 488 -25.49 8.92 6.80
N LYS A 489 -25.07 8.23 7.87
CA LYS A 489 -25.92 8.01 9.07
C LYS A 489 -26.36 9.34 9.68
N ASN A 490 -25.46 10.31 9.81
CA ASN A 490 -25.78 11.62 10.39
C ASN A 490 -26.74 12.42 9.50
N ILE A 491 -26.55 12.42 8.18
CA ILE A 491 -27.43 13.10 7.23
C ILE A 491 -28.84 12.50 7.25
N LEU A 492 -28.97 11.16 7.28
CA LEU A 492 -30.26 10.49 7.41
C LEU A 492 -30.95 10.82 8.74
N ALA A 493 -30.20 10.89 9.84
CA ALA A 493 -30.74 11.31 11.14
C ALA A 493 -31.24 12.77 11.11
N MET A 494 -30.48 13.69 10.52
CA MET A 494 -30.90 15.08 10.32
C MET A 494 -32.17 15.15 9.45
N GLU A 495 -32.21 14.44 8.31
CA GLU A 495 -33.35 14.44 7.39
C GLU A 495 -34.65 13.97 8.08
N ALA A 496 -34.58 13.01 9.01
CA ALA A 496 -35.71 12.62 9.85
C ALA A 496 -36.16 13.73 10.82
N GLU A 497 -35.23 14.52 11.37
CA GLU A 497 -35.55 15.66 12.24
C GLU A 497 -36.15 16.87 11.51
N ARG A 498 -36.04 16.97 10.17
CA ARG A 498 -36.55 18.08 9.37
C ARG A 498 -38.04 18.40 9.65
N LEU A 499 -38.84 17.37 9.96
CA LEU A 499 -40.26 17.51 10.33
C LEU A 499 -40.48 18.32 11.62
N LYS A 500 -39.53 18.28 12.57
CA LYS A 500 -39.61 19.01 13.86
C LYS A 500 -39.49 20.52 13.66
N VAL A 501 -38.66 20.96 12.70
CA VAL A 501 -38.38 22.38 12.41
C VAL A 501 -39.22 22.96 11.26
N ALA A 502 -39.95 22.13 10.52
CA ALA A 502 -40.71 22.52 9.32
C ALA A 502 -41.70 23.66 9.55
N ASN A 503 -42.28 23.77 10.76
CA ASN A 503 -43.27 24.79 11.12
C ASN A 503 -42.66 26.18 11.43
N THR A 504 -41.33 26.30 11.52
CA THR A 504 -40.64 27.54 11.92
C THR A 504 -39.70 28.02 10.80
N PRO A 505 -40.12 28.95 9.91
CA PRO A 505 -39.37 29.28 8.69
C PRO A 505 -37.91 29.72 8.89
N HIS A 506 -37.57 30.38 10.00
CA HIS A 506 -36.20 30.78 10.32
C HIS A 506 -35.32 29.57 10.71
N GLN A 507 -35.85 28.67 11.54
CA GLN A 507 -35.15 27.45 11.95
C GLN A 507 -35.00 26.49 10.78
N LEU A 508 -36.04 26.35 9.94
CA LEU A 508 -35.98 25.54 8.72
C LEU A 508 -34.88 26.00 7.76
N ARG A 509 -34.69 27.31 7.55
CA ARG A 509 -33.59 27.84 6.71
C ARG A 509 -32.21 27.51 7.27
N LEU A 510 -31.98 27.73 8.56
CA LEU A 510 -30.71 27.40 9.22
C LEU A 510 -30.43 25.89 9.19
N PHE A 511 -31.48 25.07 9.37
CA PHE A 511 -31.40 23.62 9.24
C PHE A 511 -31.05 23.20 7.81
N GLU A 512 -31.72 23.74 6.78
CA GLU A 512 -31.45 23.42 5.38
C GLU A 512 -30.05 23.87 4.92
N GLU A 513 -29.56 25.00 5.39
CA GLU A 513 -28.14 25.39 5.22
C GLU A 513 -27.19 24.39 5.88
N THR A 514 -27.49 23.96 7.11
CA THR A 514 -26.63 23.04 7.86
C THR A 514 -26.60 21.66 7.21
N LEU A 515 -27.75 21.15 6.77
CA LEU A 515 -27.89 19.92 6.00
C LEU A 515 -27.13 20.02 4.67
N LYS A 516 -27.26 21.13 3.93
CA LYS A 516 -26.51 21.38 2.69
C LYS A 516 -25.00 21.40 2.93
N ARG A 517 -24.52 21.96 4.03
CA ARG A 517 -23.10 21.92 4.41
C ARG A 517 -22.61 20.48 4.65
N HIS A 518 -23.39 19.66 5.36
CA HIS A 518 -23.04 18.25 5.60
C HIS A 518 -23.06 17.42 4.32
N THR A 519 -24.08 17.58 3.47
CA THR A 519 -24.15 16.92 2.15
C THR A 519 -22.99 17.33 1.24
N ASN A 520 -22.58 18.60 1.22
CA ASN A 520 -21.41 19.06 0.48
C ASN A 520 -20.09 18.45 1.00
N VAL A 521 -19.99 18.12 2.30
CA VAL A 521 -18.84 17.39 2.86
C VAL A 521 -18.88 15.94 2.39
N LEU A 522 -20.01 15.24 2.56
CA LEU A 522 -20.18 13.85 2.10
C LEU A 522 -19.84 13.69 0.60
N GLU A 523 -20.34 14.58 -0.25
CA GLU A 523 -20.04 14.54 -1.69
C GLU A 523 -18.54 14.73 -1.97
N LYS A 524 -17.86 15.66 -1.29
CA LYS A 524 -16.40 15.81 -1.41
C LYS A 524 -15.66 14.55 -0.95
N THR A 525 -16.06 13.93 0.16
CA THR A 525 -15.45 12.71 0.69
C THR A 525 -15.61 11.53 -0.27
N ILE A 526 -16.78 11.36 -0.90
CA ILE A 526 -17.03 10.32 -1.91
C ILE A 526 -16.23 10.59 -3.19
N ALA A 527 -16.21 11.82 -3.70
CA ALA A 527 -15.43 12.15 -4.90
C ALA A 527 -13.91 11.98 -4.68
N LEU A 528 -13.40 12.36 -3.49
CA LEU A 528 -12.02 12.11 -3.10
C LEU A 528 -11.71 10.61 -3.04
N LYS A 529 -12.61 9.79 -2.47
CA LYS A 529 -12.49 8.33 -2.52
C LYS A 529 -12.38 7.82 -3.96
N TYR A 530 -13.28 8.21 -4.86
CA TYR A 530 -13.25 7.76 -6.26
C TYR A 530 -11.99 8.21 -7.02
N ALA A 531 -11.44 9.39 -6.70
CA ALA A 531 -10.20 9.87 -7.27
C ALA A 531 -8.97 9.10 -6.75
N ILE A 532 -8.94 8.76 -5.45
CA ILE A 532 -7.89 7.94 -4.84
C ILE A 532 -7.95 6.50 -5.35
N GLU A 533 -9.15 5.90 -5.49
CA GLU A 533 -9.34 4.62 -6.17
C GLU A 533 -8.91 4.70 -7.66
N GLY A 534 -9.16 5.82 -8.32
CA GLY A 534 -8.63 6.09 -9.67
C GLY A 534 -7.11 6.00 -9.71
N ALA A 535 -6.44 6.77 -8.87
CA ALA A 535 -4.99 6.89 -8.86
C ALA A 535 -4.26 5.64 -8.33
N LEU A 536 -4.72 5.06 -7.21
CA LEU A 536 -4.07 3.90 -6.58
C LEU A 536 -4.34 2.57 -7.30
N LEU A 537 -5.46 2.42 -8.02
CA LEU A 537 -5.80 1.19 -8.75
C LEU A 537 -5.23 1.17 -10.18
N ASP A 538 -4.06 1.77 -10.39
CA ASP A 538 -3.30 1.68 -11.64
C ASP A 538 -2.35 0.49 -11.65
N ASP A 539 -2.58 -0.44 -12.59
CA ASP A 539 -1.75 -1.64 -12.78
C ASP A 539 -0.27 -1.31 -13.03
N ARG A 540 0.04 -0.23 -13.76
CA ARG A 540 1.43 0.13 -14.14
C ARG A 540 2.23 0.59 -12.91
N MET A 541 1.68 1.55 -12.17
CA MET A 541 2.27 2.05 -10.93
C MET A 541 2.41 0.94 -9.89
N GLN A 542 1.35 0.15 -9.65
CA GLN A 542 1.37 -0.90 -8.63
C GLN A 542 2.29 -2.07 -9.01
N SER A 543 2.45 -2.39 -10.30
CA SER A 543 3.46 -3.37 -10.75
C SER A 543 4.90 -2.86 -10.63
N THR A 544 5.11 -1.55 -10.47
CA THR A 544 6.43 -0.96 -10.19
C THR A 544 6.70 -0.97 -8.69
N SER A 545 5.75 -0.48 -7.89
CA SER A 545 5.82 -0.52 -6.43
C SER A 545 5.99 -1.96 -5.90
N LEU A 546 5.31 -2.96 -6.47
CA LEU A 546 5.55 -4.37 -6.13
C LEU A 546 6.98 -4.83 -6.42
N ARG A 547 7.57 -4.44 -7.57
CA ARG A 547 8.99 -4.73 -7.86
C ARG A 547 9.91 -4.07 -6.82
N PHE A 548 9.56 -2.88 -6.34
CA PHE A 548 10.28 -2.24 -5.23
C PHE A 548 10.13 -3.01 -3.93
N MET A 549 8.91 -3.38 -3.52
CA MET A 549 8.69 -4.18 -2.30
C MET A 549 9.36 -5.55 -2.35
N ARG A 550 9.47 -6.19 -3.52
CA ARG A 550 10.31 -7.40 -3.73
C ARG A 550 11.79 -7.11 -3.54
N CYS A 551 12.29 -5.99 -4.05
CA CYS A 551 13.68 -5.54 -3.85
C CYS A 551 14.00 -5.31 -2.37
N VAL A 552 13.13 -4.58 -1.64
CA VAL A 552 13.24 -4.39 -0.17
C VAL A 552 13.16 -5.74 0.56
N THR A 553 12.26 -6.64 0.14
CA THR A 553 12.12 -7.99 0.70
C THR A 553 13.42 -8.80 0.60
N VAL A 554 14.03 -8.86 -0.58
CA VAL A 554 15.30 -9.56 -0.79
C VAL A 554 16.43 -8.86 -0.05
N TRP A 555 16.47 -7.53 -0.01
CA TRP A 555 17.47 -6.76 0.73
C TRP A 555 17.43 -7.04 2.24
N LEU A 556 16.25 -7.02 2.87
CA LEU A 556 16.08 -7.37 4.28
C LEU A 556 16.51 -8.82 4.58
N LEU A 557 16.19 -9.76 3.68
CA LEU A 557 16.61 -11.17 3.81
C LEU A 557 18.13 -11.34 3.68
N ARG A 558 18.79 -10.65 2.74
CA ARG A 558 20.25 -10.65 2.62
C ARG A 558 20.92 -10.05 3.87
N LEU A 559 20.35 -8.97 4.40
CA LEU A 559 20.87 -8.28 5.58
C LEU A 559 20.85 -9.17 6.84
N VAL A 560 19.77 -9.91 7.11
CA VAL A 560 19.66 -10.76 8.31
C VAL A 560 20.28 -12.16 8.17
N THR A 561 20.59 -12.60 6.94
CA THR A 561 21.25 -13.90 6.70
C THR A 561 22.75 -13.78 6.42
N GLU A 562 23.25 -12.58 6.11
CA GLU A 562 24.61 -12.34 5.62
C GLU A 562 24.94 -13.13 4.31
N THR A 563 23.94 -13.40 3.45
CA THR A 563 24.10 -14.16 2.18
C THR A 563 23.65 -13.40 0.93
N ASP A 564 24.12 -13.83 -0.26
CA ASP A 564 23.57 -13.42 -1.57
C ASP A 564 22.25 -14.17 -1.88
N TYR A 565 21.27 -14.09 -0.98
CA TYR A 565 19.98 -14.75 -1.12
C TYR A 565 19.27 -14.35 -2.42
N LYS A 566 18.73 -15.36 -3.13
CA LYS A 566 17.92 -15.23 -4.35
C LYS A 566 16.73 -16.20 -4.28
N PRO A 567 15.56 -15.85 -4.85
CA PRO A 567 14.38 -16.69 -4.82
C PRO A 567 14.62 -18.09 -5.41
N GLY A 568 13.98 -19.11 -4.84
CA GLY A 568 14.16 -20.52 -5.20
C GLY A 568 15.43 -21.17 -4.61
N ARG A 569 16.15 -20.46 -3.72
CA ARG A 569 17.32 -20.98 -2.97
C ARG A 569 17.19 -20.82 -1.45
N GLU A 570 15.98 -20.59 -0.95
CA GLU A 570 15.67 -20.37 0.47
C GLU A 570 16.26 -21.48 1.33
N ARG A 571 16.08 -22.74 0.91
CA ARG A 571 16.56 -23.91 1.66
C ARG A 571 18.09 -24.01 1.72
N GLU A 572 18.81 -23.41 0.77
CA GLU A 572 20.28 -23.42 0.73
C GLU A 572 20.84 -22.24 1.54
N MET A 573 20.30 -21.04 1.28
CA MET A 573 20.85 -19.76 1.72
C MET A 573 20.25 -19.22 3.03
N ILE A 574 19.09 -19.71 3.45
CA ILE A 574 18.42 -19.30 4.70
C ILE A 574 18.38 -20.50 5.65
N LYS A 575 18.95 -20.32 6.85
CA LYS A 575 18.91 -21.30 7.95
C LYS A 575 18.26 -20.67 9.16
N LEU A 576 17.30 -21.36 9.77
CA LEU A 576 16.46 -20.83 10.84
C LEU A 576 16.48 -21.74 12.09
N PRO A 577 16.37 -21.18 13.31
CA PRO A 577 16.26 -19.76 13.63
C PRO A 577 17.56 -18.98 13.33
N LEU A 578 17.42 -17.69 13.04
CA LEU A 578 18.55 -16.79 12.79
C LEU A 578 19.34 -16.52 14.09
N THR A 579 20.61 -16.13 13.95
CA THR A 579 21.48 -15.77 15.08
C THR A 579 21.56 -14.26 15.29
N MET A 580 21.16 -13.77 16.47
CA MET A 580 21.13 -12.35 16.88
C MET A 580 22.49 -11.62 16.92
N LYS A 581 23.56 -12.18 16.33
CA LYS A 581 24.89 -11.53 16.26
C LYS A 581 24.93 -10.52 15.11
N ASN A 582 25.60 -9.39 15.34
CA ASN A 582 25.81 -8.30 14.36
C ASN A 582 24.53 -7.61 13.84
N GLN A 583 23.35 -7.87 14.44
CA GLN A 583 22.06 -7.45 13.90
C GLN A 583 21.68 -5.98 14.20
N ASP A 584 22.56 -5.20 14.84
CA ASP A 584 22.29 -3.81 15.23
C ASP A 584 21.84 -2.95 14.03
N ALA A 585 22.43 -3.19 12.86
CA ALA A 585 22.09 -2.53 11.60
C ALA A 585 20.67 -2.80 11.12
N PHE A 586 20.12 -4.01 11.37
CA PHE A 586 18.73 -4.36 11.09
C PHE A 586 17.80 -3.85 12.20
N ALA A 587 18.18 -4.05 13.46
CA ALA A 587 17.39 -3.64 14.63
C ALA A 587 17.10 -2.14 14.67
N CYS A 588 18.05 -1.32 14.19
CA CYS A 588 17.92 0.13 14.13
C CYS A 588 17.21 0.65 12.86
N LEU A 589 16.86 -0.20 11.87
CA LEU A 589 16.06 0.26 10.73
C LEU A 589 14.67 0.74 11.20
N PRO A 590 14.08 1.76 10.56
CA PRO A 590 12.71 2.18 10.87
C PRO A 590 11.71 1.07 10.53
N GLU A 591 10.64 0.93 11.34
CA GLU A 591 9.61 -0.09 11.14
C GLU A 591 8.95 -0.03 9.76
N TYR A 592 8.93 1.16 9.14
CA TYR A 592 8.41 1.33 7.78
C TYR A 592 9.12 0.49 6.72
N ALA A 593 10.38 0.09 6.95
CA ALA A 593 11.11 -0.78 6.03
C ALA A 593 10.40 -2.12 5.79
N LEU A 594 9.70 -2.65 6.80
CA LEU A 594 8.88 -3.85 6.69
C LEU A 594 7.38 -3.55 6.59
N GLN A 595 6.88 -2.52 7.29
CA GLN A 595 5.46 -2.14 7.21
C GLN A 595 5.03 -1.76 5.79
N ASN A 596 5.89 -1.08 5.01
CA ASN A 596 5.58 -0.72 3.62
C ASN A 596 5.39 -1.95 2.72
N ILE A 597 6.25 -2.97 2.85
CA ILE A 597 6.10 -4.26 2.15
C ILE A 597 4.71 -4.83 2.44
N VAL A 598 4.32 -4.85 3.72
CA VAL A 598 3.08 -5.51 4.13
C VAL A 598 1.82 -4.71 3.79
N ASP A 599 1.80 -3.39 3.99
CA ASP A 599 0.65 -2.54 3.62
C ASP A 599 0.39 -2.58 2.09
N ASN A 600 1.46 -2.60 1.29
CA ASN A 600 1.41 -2.65 -0.16
C ASN A 600 0.92 -4.01 -0.69
N PHE A 601 1.51 -5.13 -0.25
CA PHE A 601 1.01 -6.46 -0.63
C PHE A 601 -0.43 -6.67 -0.13
N LYS A 602 -0.80 -6.25 1.09
CA LYS A 602 -2.18 -6.30 1.59
C LYS A 602 -3.15 -5.50 0.69
N PHE A 603 -2.73 -4.35 0.17
CA PHE A 603 -3.52 -3.56 -0.78
C PHE A 603 -3.72 -4.30 -2.10
N VAL A 604 -2.65 -4.80 -2.73
CA VAL A 604 -2.73 -5.51 -4.01
C VAL A 604 -3.51 -6.82 -3.89
N PHE A 605 -3.32 -7.61 -2.83
CA PHE A 605 -4.12 -8.82 -2.57
C PHE A 605 -5.62 -8.52 -2.47
N ARG A 606 -5.99 -7.34 -1.95
CA ARG A 606 -7.39 -6.93 -1.80
C ARG A 606 -8.01 -6.35 -3.07
N TRP A 607 -7.27 -5.53 -3.82
CA TRP A 607 -7.84 -4.67 -4.86
C TRP A 607 -7.34 -4.96 -6.28
N LEU A 608 -6.11 -5.46 -6.44
CA LEU A 608 -5.51 -5.74 -7.75
C LEU A 608 -5.02 -7.20 -7.87
N PRO A 609 -5.86 -8.21 -7.58
CA PRO A 609 -5.43 -9.61 -7.59
C PRO A 609 -4.99 -10.12 -8.97
N LYS A 610 -5.25 -9.36 -10.05
CA LYS A 610 -4.84 -9.63 -11.43
C LYS A 610 -3.33 -9.50 -11.69
N ILE A 611 -2.61 -8.63 -10.97
CA ILE A 611 -1.15 -8.44 -11.20
C ILE A 611 -0.28 -9.37 -10.34
N LEU A 612 -0.84 -9.96 -9.28
CA LEU A 612 -0.14 -10.86 -8.36
C LEU A 612 0.61 -12.02 -9.05
N PRO A 613 0.05 -12.77 -10.03
CA PRO A 613 0.70 -13.97 -10.55
C PRO A 613 2.01 -13.70 -11.30
N SER A 614 2.26 -12.44 -11.69
CA SER A 614 3.50 -11.97 -12.31
C SER A 614 4.36 -11.10 -11.38
N ALA A 615 3.90 -10.82 -10.16
CA ALA A 615 4.49 -9.81 -9.27
C ALA A 615 4.71 -10.29 -7.82
N VAL A 616 4.47 -11.56 -7.51
CA VAL A 616 4.80 -12.19 -6.22
C VAL A 616 5.66 -13.42 -6.47
N GLY A 617 6.78 -13.56 -5.76
CA GLY A 617 7.64 -14.74 -5.80
C GLY A 617 7.86 -15.38 -4.42
N GLU A 618 8.74 -16.39 -4.39
CA GLU A 618 9.01 -17.21 -3.21
C GLU A 618 9.69 -16.41 -2.09
N GLU A 619 10.28 -15.25 -2.41
CA GLU A 619 10.81 -14.31 -1.41
C GLU A 619 9.75 -13.79 -0.43
N MET A 620 8.47 -13.73 -0.82
CA MET A 620 7.39 -13.35 0.12
C MET A 620 7.15 -14.44 1.18
N ILE A 621 7.26 -15.71 0.78
CA ILE A 621 7.20 -16.86 1.69
C ILE A 621 8.44 -16.87 2.59
N ALA A 622 9.62 -16.65 1.99
CA ALA A 622 10.89 -16.57 2.69
C ALA A 622 10.87 -15.52 3.81
N LEU A 623 10.40 -14.30 3.50
CA LEU A 623 10.26 -13.18 4.43
C LEU A 623 9.36 -13.54 5.62
N CYS A 624 8.12 -13.97 5.32
CA CYS A 624 7.13 -14.24 6.36
C CYS A 624 7.57 -15.38 7.28
N ILE A 625 8.10 -16.47 6.74
CA ILE A 625 8.57 -17.62 7.54
C ILE A 625 9.82 -17.24 8.35
N THR A 626 10.78 -16.52 7.77
CA THR A 626 12.02 -16.10 8.46
C THR A 626 11.72 -15.29 9.70
N PHE A 627 10.87 -14.26 9.57
CA PHE A 627 10.53 -13.35 10.66
C PHE A 627 9.41 -13.84 11.59
N LEU A 628 8.63 -14.87 11.23
CA LEU A 628 7.78 -15.60 12.19
C LEU A 628 8.56 -16.68 12.96
N ARG A 629 9.56 -17.31 12.36
CA ARG A 629 10.43 -18.31 13.03
C ARG A 629 11.41 -17.67 13.99
N SER A 630 11.96 -16.53 13.58
CA SER A 630 12.92 -15.68 14.32
C SER A 630 12.25 -14.35 14.71
N SER A 631 11.04 -14.46 15.28
CA SER A 631 10.19 -13.36 15.75
C SER A 631 10.83 -12.45 16.80
N GLU A 632 11.96 -12.84 17.39
CA GLU A 632 12.82 -12.02 18.23
C GLU A 632 13.40 -10.79 17.49
N TYR A 633 13.41 -10.81 16.15
CA TYR A 633 13.92 -9.74 15.29
C TYR A 633 12.96 -8.54 15.13
N ILE A 634 11.70 -8.67 15.55
CA ILE A 634 10.68 -7.63 15.40
C ILE A 634 10.03 -7.39 16.78
N LYS A 635 10.09 -6.15 17.27
CA LYS A 635 9.51 -5.80 18.57
C LYS A 635 7.99 -5.61 18.49
N ASN A 636 7.49 -5.01 17.40
CA ASN A 636 6.07 -4.71 17.21
C ASN A 636 5.22 -5.96 16.86
N PRO A 637 4.25 -6.37 17.72
CA PRO A 637 3.43 -7.56 17.48
C PRO A 637 2.42 -7.39 16.33
N TYR A 638 2.01 -6.16 15.99
CA TYR A 638 1.13 -5.88 14.85
C TYR A 638 1.84 -5.99 13.50
N LEU A 639 3.15 -5.78 13.49
CA LEU A 639 4.00 -6.02 12.32
C LEU A 639 4.23 -7.53 12.12
N LYS A 640 4.49 -8.29 13.20
CA LYS A 640 4.52 -9.77 13.17
C LYS A 640 3.20 -10.36 12.67
N SER A 641 2.07 -9.94 13.24
CA SER A 641 0.76 -10.47 12.83
C SER A 641 0.43 -10.16 11.37
N SER A 642 0.91 -9.01 10.88
CA SER A 642 0.73 -8.63 9.49
C SER A 642 1.47 -9.56 8.51
N LEU A 643 2.54 -10.25 8.91
CA LEU A 643 3.16 -11.34 8.14
C LEU A 643 2.26 -12.58 8.04
N VAL A 644 1.54 -12.93 9.11
CA VAL A 644 0.53 -14.00 9.08
C VAL A 644 -0.58 -13.63 8.11
N SER A 645 -1.06 -12.39 8.15
CA SER A 645 -2.09 -11.90 7.23
C SER A 645 -1.64 -11.98 5.77
N LEU A 646 -0.36 -11.73 5.45
CA LEU A 646 0.17 -11.93 4.10
C LEU A 646 0.13 -13.39 3.66
N LEU A 647 0.59 -14.32 4.52
CA LEU A 647 0.49 -15.75 4.26
C LEU A 647 -0.97 -16.16 4.05
N PHE A 648 -1.90 -15.68 4.88
CA PHE A 648 -3.32 -15.95 4.74
C PHE A 648 -3.89 -15.40 3.42
N SER A 649 -3.67 -14.12 3.10
CA SER A 649 -4.11 -13.49 1.85
C SER A 649 -3.57 -14.20 0.60
N SER A 650 -2.35 -14.73 0.66
CA SER A 650 -1.77 -15.52 -0.44
C SER A 650 -2.50 -16.84 -0.73
N THR A 651 -3.32 -17.32 0.22
CA THR A 651 -4.17 -18.53 0.08
C THR A 651 -5.62 -18.24 -0.36
N TRP A 652 -5.98 -16.97 -0.59
CA TRP A 652 -7.32 -16.60 -1.05
C TRP A 652 -7.48 -17.00 -2.53
N PRO A 653 -8.56 -17.71 -2.92
CA PRO A 653 -8.75 -18.11 -4.32
C PRO A 653 -8.83 -16.90 -5.27
N VAL A 654 -7.94 -16.87 -6.27
CA VAL A 654 -7.84 -15.78 -7.26
C VAL A 654 -7.91 -16.36 -8.67
N MET A 655 -8.82 -15.87 -9.51
CA MET A 655 -9.00 -16.31 -10.90
C MET A 655 -9.09 -17.85 -11.02
N HIS A 656 -8.07 -18.52 -11.57
CA HIS A 656 -7.97 -19.97 -11.70
C HIS A 656 -7.16 -20.64 -10.56
N PHE A 657 -6.44 -19.86 -9.75
CA PHE A 657 -5.69 -20.32 -8.57
C PHE A 657 -6.63 -20.66 -7.42
N LYS A 658 -7.21 -21.88 -7.44
CA LYS A 658 -8.17 -22.36 -6.42
C LYS A 658 -7.62 -22.40 -4.99
N ARG A 659 -6.29 -22.38 -4.82
CA ARG A 659 -5.57 -22.36 -3.53
C ARG A 659 -4.96 -20.99 -3.20
N GLY A 660 -5.19 -19.97 -4.05
CA GLY A 660 -4.50 -18.69 -4.00
C GLY A 660 -3.12 -18.72 -4.67
N VAL A 661 -2.55 -17.55 -4.90
CA VAL A 661 -1.38 -17.33 -5.78
C VAL A 661 -0.14 -18.08 -5.30
N LEU A 662 0.10 -18.14 -3.98
CA LEU A 662 1.23 -18.88 -3.39
C LEU A 662 0.81 -20.20 -2.72
N GLY A 663 -0.46 -20.57 -2.79
CA GLY A 663 -1.01 -21.70 -2.03
C GLY A 663 -0.32 -23.04 -2.36
N ASP A 664 -0.03 -23.28 -3.64
CA ASP A 664 0.66 -24.49 -4.08
C ASP A 664 2.17 -24.47 -3.79
N GLN A 665 2.79 -23.29 -3.70
CA GLN A 665 4.17 -23.13 -3.22
C GLN A 665 4.27 -23.38 -1.71
N LEU A 666 3.35 -22.85 -0.88
CA LEU A 666 3.29 -23.16 0.56
C LEU A 666 3.07 -24.65 0.85
N ILE A 667 2.45 -25.40 -0.06
CA ILE A 667 2.26 -26.85 0.03
C ILE A 667 3.54 -27.64 -0.37
N SER A 668 4.36 -27.13 -1.28
CA SER A 668 5.41 -27.91 -1.96
C SER A 668 6.85 -27.43 -1.74
N LEU A 669 7.07 -26.14 -1.45
CA LEU A 669 8.39 -25.53 -1.28
C LEU A 669 9.14 -26.19 -0.11
N PRO A 670 10.34 -26.79 -0.33
CA PRO A 670 11.09 -27.47 0.73
C PRO A 670 11.37 -26.61 1.96
N PHE A 671 11.56 -25.30 1.80
CA PHE A 671 11.77 -24.35 2.91
C PHE A 671 10.51 -24.13 3.75
N ALA A 672 9.33 -24.06 3.12
CA ALA A 672 8.06 -24.00 3.84
C ALA A 672 7.81 -25.31 4.61
N ASN A 673 8.05 -26.44 3.94
CA ASN A 673 7.98 -27.79 4.52
C ASN A 673 9.02 -28.06 5.63
N GLU A 674 10.00 -27.18 5.83
CA GLU A 674 11.04 -27.27 6.89
C GLU A 674 10.71 -26.34 8.08
N TYR A 675 10.16 -25.14 7.86
CA TYR A 675 10.02 -24.12 8.91
C TYR A 675 8.61 -23.56 9.16
N LEU A 676 7.66 -23.67 8.22
CA LEU A 676 6.36 -22.96 8.29
C LEU A 676 5.54 -23.35 9.53
N LEU A 677 5.39 -24.65 9.81
CA LEU A 677 4.51 -25.13 10.86
C LEU A 677 4.97 -24.68 12.25
N HIS A 678 6.27 -24.83 12.54
CA HIS A 678 6.86 -24.35 13.79
C HIS A 678 6.71 -22.83 13.93
N ALA A 679 6.97 -22.05 12.87
CA ALA A 679 6.82 -20.59 12.89
C ALA A 679 5.38 -20.17 13.23
N LEU A 680 4.39 -20.84 12.64
CA LEU A 680 2.97 -20.61 12.92
C LEU A 680 2.58 -21.04 14.35
N MET A 681 3.06 -22.18 14.85
CA MET A 681 2.82 -22.61 16.25
C MET A 681 3.46 -21.66 17.26
N LYS A 682 4.68 -21.19 16.99
CA LYS A 682 5.41 -20.25 17.86
C LYS A 682 4.65 -18.94 17.99
N PHE A 683 4.24 -18.36 16.86
CA PHE A 683 3.53 -17.10 16.89
C PHE A 683 2.09 -17.23 17.42
N TYR A 684 1.46 -18.41 17.34
CA TYR A 684 0.18 -18.71 18.01
C TYR A 684 0.29 -18.58 19.54
N ILE A 685 1.44 -18.94 20.12
CA ILE A 685 1.75 -18.74 21.54
C ILE A 685 2.06 -17.26 21.81
N GLU A 686 2.99 -16.66 21.07
CA GLU A 686 3.41 -15.25 21.28
C GLU A 686 2.25 -14.25 21.24
N CYS A 687 1.26 -14.46 20.36
CA CYS A 687 0.14 -13.54 20.21
C CYS A 687 -0.83 -13.51 21.41
N GLU A 688 -0.60 -14.31 22.47
CA GLU A 688 -1.34 -14.18 23.74
C GLU A 688 -1.04 -12.86 24.47
N SER A 689 0.17 -12.31 24.31
CA SER A 689 0.66 -11.16 25.10
C SER A 689 1.09 -9.96 24.25
N THR A 690 0.21 -9.49 23.36
CA THR A 690 0.50 -8.34 22.47
C THR A 690 0.49 -6.96 23.15
N GLY A 691 0.27 -6.88 24.47
CA GLY A 691 0.56 -5.70 25.30
C GLY A 691 -0.38 -4.48 25.17
N ALA A 692 -1.35 -4.52 24.27
CA ALA A 692 -2.26 -3.39 23.99
C ALA A 692 -3.66 -3.56 24.62
N ASN A 693 -4.40 -2.46 24.77
CA ASN A 693 -5.75 -2.46 25.35
C ASN A 693 -6.79 -3.25 24.52
N SER A 694 -6.53 -3.50 23.22
CA SER A 694 -7.36 -4.35 22.35
C SER A 694 -6.85 -5.80 22.19
N ALA A 695 -5.67 -6.11 22.76
CA ALA A 695 -4.91 -7.35 22.54
C ALA A 695 -5.76 -8.62 22.60
N PHE A 696 -6.69 -8.67 23.56
CA PHE A 696 -7.53 -9.81 23.82
C PHE A 696 -8.44 -10.21 22.65
N TYR A 697 -8.91 -9.26 21.84
CA TYR A 697 -9.69 -9.53 20.64
C TYR A 697 -8.82 -9.69 19.39
N ASP A 698 -7.70 -8.96 19.33
CA ASP A 698 -6.77 -9.02 18.20
C ASP A 698 -6.11 -10.40 18.06
N LYS A 699 -5.70 -11.03 19.17
CA LYS A 699 -5.09 -12.38 19.17
C LYS A 699 -5.98 -13.42 18.49
N PHE A 700 -7.29 -13.31 18.64
CA PHE A 700 -8.25 -14.24 18.08
C PHE A 700 -8.29 -14.15 16.54
N ASN A 701 -8.28 -12.94 15.98
CA ASN A 701 -8.18 -12.75 14.53
C ASN A 701 -6.87 -13.35 13.97
N ILE A 702 -5.75 -13.14 14.68
CA ILE A 702 -4.44 -13.71 14.32
C ILE A 702 -4.50 -15.25 14.31
N ARG A 703 -5.05 -15.87 15.36
CA ARG A 703 -5.18 -17.32 15.48
C ARG A 703 -6.10 -17.92 14.40
N TYR A 704 -7.16 -17.21 14.00
CA TYR A 704 -7.97 -17.57 12.84
C TYR A 704 -7.13 -17.60 11.54
N GLU A 705 -6.34 -16.56 11.26
CA GLU A 705 -5.48 -16.50 10.07
C GLU A 705 -4.43 -17.62 10.07
N ILE A 706 -3.77 -17.88 11.20
CA ILE A 706 -2.85 -19.02 11.40
C ILE A 706 -3.54 -20.34 11.01
N PHE A 707 -4.75 -20.59 11.53
CA PHE A 707 -5.48 -21.82 11.23
C PHE A 707 -5.90 -21.94 9.76
N GLN A 708 -6.21 -20.84 9.07
CA GLN A 708 -6.48 -20.90 7.63
C GLN A 708 -5.23 -21.30 6.84
N VAL A 709 -4.05 -20.75 7.17
CA VAL A 709 -2.78 -21.15 6.53
C VAL A 709 -2.48 -22.63 6.81
N MET A 710 -2.58 -23.06 8.08
CA MET A 710 -2.39 -24.47 8.45
C MET A 710 -3.32 -25.41 7.66
N LYS A 711 -4.62 -25.11 7.57
CA LYS A 711 -5.61 -25.94 6.82
C LYS A 711 -5.32 -26.00 5.33
N ARG A 712 -4.73 -24.96 4.74
CA ARG A 712 -4.35 -24.93 3.33
C ARG A 712 -3.17 -25.86 3.03
N VAL A 713 -2.18 -25.91 3.93
CA VAL A 713 -0.99 -26.76 3.75
C VAL A 713 -1.17 -28.21 4.23
N TRP A 714 -2.17 -28.49 5.08
CA TRP A 714 -2.44 -29.82 5.68
C TRP A 714 -2.72 -30.97 4.69
N VAL A 715 -2.83 -30.66 3.39
CA VAL A 715 -2.90 -31.65 2.30
C VAL A 715 -1.55 -32.33 2.02
N ASN A 716 -0.44 -31.78 2.50
CA ASN A 716 0.88 -32.42 2.47
C ASN A 716 1.17 -33.11 3.82
N ASP A 717 1.39 -34.42 3.78
CA ASP A 717 1.66 -35.24 4.98
C ASP A 717 2.97 -34.89 5.69
N VAL A 718 3.91 -34.20 5.03
CA VAL A 718 5.14 -33.69 5.68
C VAL A 718 4.81 -32.83 6.89
N TYR A 719 3.78 -31.99 6.84
CA TYR A 719 3.37 -31.17 7.99
C TYR A 719 2.80 -32.00 9.16
N LYS A 720 2.24 -33.18 8.89
CA LYS A 720 1.80 -34.12 9.94
C LYS A 720 3.02 -34.78 10.58
N GLN A 721 4.01 -35.17 9.78
CA GLN A 721 5.29 -35.69 10.24
C GLN A 721 6.06 -34.66 11.08
N GLN A 722 6.10 -33.38 10.65
CA GLN A 722 6.68 -32.29 11.42
C GLN A 722 6.02 -32.15 12.79
N LEU A 723 4.68 -32.17 12.88
CA LEU A 723 3.99 -32.09 14.17
C LEU A 723 4.35 -33.29 15.08
N THR A 724 4.57 -34.47 14.51
CA THR A 724 5.04 -35.68 15.24
C THR A 724 6.46 -35.54 15.76
N ASP A 725 7.35 -34.92 14.99
CA ASP A 725 8.73 -34.65 15.40
C ASP A 725 8.79 -33.54 16.46
N GLU A 726 7.94 -32.51 16.37
CA GLU A 726 7.79 -31.46 17.39
C GLU A 726 7.32 -32.02 18.73
N SER A 727 6.28 -32.87 18.76
CA SER A 727 5.79 -33.44 20.03
C SER A 727 6.79 -34.39 20.70
N LYS A 728 7.70 -34.99 19.92
CA LYS A 728 8.75 -35.92 20.39
C LYS A 728 10.06 -35.22 20.78
N ARG A 729 10.49 -34.18 20.05
CA ARG A 729 11.76 -33.47 20.29
C ARG A 729 11.61 -32.21 21.12
N ASN A 730 10.53 -31.45 20.91
CA ASN A 730 10.26 -30.15 21.54
C ASN A 730 9.01 -30.24 22.45
N ARG A 731 8.93 -31.30 23.27
CA ARG A 731 7.72 -31.68 24.03
C ARG A 731 7.12 -30.51 24.84
N SER A 732 7.94 -29.69 25.50
CA SER A 732 7.47 -28.53 26.27
C SER A 732 6.76 -27.48 25.41
N PHE A 733 7.35 -27.11 24.27
CA PHE A 733 6.77 -26.20 23.28
C PHE A 733 5.46 -26.76 22.69
N PHE A 734 5.42 -28.04 22.35
CA PHE A 734 4.20 -28.70 21.86
C PHE A 734 3.09 -28.70 22.93
N VAL A 735 3.42 -29.03 24.18
CA VAL A 735 2.45 -29.00 25.30
C VAL A 735 1.93 -27.57 25.54
N GLN A 736 2.79 -26.55 25.47
CA GLN A 736 2.37 -25.15 25.58
C GLN A 736 1.41 -24.73 24.44
N PHE A 737 1.71 -25.11 23.20
CA PHE A 737 0.83 -24.86 22.04
C PHE A 737 -0.54 -25.53 22.23
N VAL A 738 -0.58 -26.80 22.64
CA VAL A 738 -1.84 -27.52 22.89
C VAL A 738 -2.58 -26.93 24.09
N ASN A 739 -1.91 -26.51 25.16
CA ASN A 739 -2.57 -25.88 26.30
C ASN A 739 -3.29 -24.58 25.89
N MET A 740 -2.65 -23.75 25.05
CA MET A 740 -3.28 -22.55 24.50
C MET A 740 -4.45 -22.87 23.56
N LEU A 741 -4.32 -23.90 22.71
CA LEU A 741 -5.40 -24.39 21.86
C LEU A 741 -6.63 -24.84 22.67
N LEU A 742 -6.43 -25.53 23.81
CA LEU A 742 -7.50 -25.95 24.72
C LEU A 742 -8.15 -24.77 25.46
N ASN A 743 -7.36 -23.79 25.89
CA ASN A 743 -7.86 -22.56 26.50
C ASN A 743 -8.76 -21.80 25.52
N ASP A 744 -8.29 -21.59 24.28
CA ASP A 744 -9.07 -20.90 23.25
C ASP A 744 -10.34 -21.68 22.91
N ALA A 745 -10.25 -23.01 22.70
CA ALA A 745 -11.41 -23.86 22.38
C ALA A 745 -12.52 -23.80 23.45
N THR A 746 -12.12 -23.73 24.73
CA THR A 746 -13.06 -23.56 25.84
C THR A 746 -13.65 -22.15 25.84
N TYR A 747 -12.80 -21.12 25.76
CA TYR A 747 -13.21 -19.72 25.89
C TYR A 747 -14.13 -19.25 24.75
N VAL A 748 -13.75 -19.48 23.48
CA VAL A 748 -14.53 -18.97 22.35
C VAL A 748 -15.87 -19.69 22.18
N LEU A 749 -16.00 -20.94 22.66
CA LEU A 749 -17.29 -21.63 22.66
C LEU A 749 -18.17 -21.16 23.82
N ASP A 750 -17.66 -21.00 25.04
CA ASP A 750 -18.47 -20.46 26.15
C ASP A 750 -18.92 -19.01 25.87
N GLU A 751 -18.01 -18.13 25.43
CA GLU A 751 -18.37 -16.76 25.02
C GLU A 751 -19.42 -16.74 23.91
N GLY A 752 -19.31 -17.60 22.89
CA GLY A 752 -20.27 -17.69 21.79
C GLY A 752 -21.63 -18.23 22.23
N LEU A 753 -21.64 -19.31 23.01
CA LEU A 753 -22.88 -19.97 23.45
C LEU A 753 -23.63 -19.16 24.52
N THR A 754 -22.92 -18.48 25.42
CA THR A 754 -23.54 -17.63 26.47
C THR A 754 -24.33 -16.44 25.94
N LYS A 755 -24.11 -15.99 24.69
CA LYS A 755 -24.93 -14.91 24.10
C LYS A 755 -26.30 -15.41 23.67
N PHE A 756 -26.43 -16.66 23.22
CA PHE A 756 -27.69 -17.16 22.64
C PHE A 756 -28.90 -17.15 23.60
N PRO A 757 -28.78 -17.45 24.91
CA PRO A 757 -29.88 -17.27 25.86
C PRO A 757 -30.39 -15.84 25.95
N LYS A 758 -29.49 -14.84 25.95
CA LYS A 758 -29.85 -13.41 26.01
C LYS A 758 -30.41 -12.91 24.66
N MET A 759 -29.84 -13.35 23.54
CA MET A 759 -30.43 -13.11 22.23
C MET A 759 -31.84 -13.68 22.15
N ARG A 760 -32.09 -14.87 22.74
CA ARG A 760 -33.41 -15.50 22.78
C ARG A 760 -34.42 -14.76 23.68
N SER A 761 -33.99 -14.14 24.79
CA SER A 761 -34.88 -13.29 25.58
C SER A 761 -35.25 -12.03 24.80
N LEU A 762 -34.27 -11.36 24.18
CA LEU A 762 -34.50 -10.20 23.32
C LEU A 762 -35.40 -10.51 22.11
N GLU A 763 -35.19 -11.64 21.41
CA GLU A 763 -36.09 -12.11 20.33
C GLU A 763 -37.55 -12.20 20.83
N ARG A 764 -37.77 -12.81 22.00
CA ARG A 764 -39.12 -12.95 22.61
C ARG A 764 -39.71 -11.65 23.13
N GLU A 765 -38.89 -10.74 23.63
CA GLU A 765 -39.34 -9.44 24.11
C GLU A 765 -39.76 -8.55 22.92
N LEU A 766 -39.09 -8.66 21.78
CA LEU A 766 -39.41 -7.91 20.55
C LEU A 766 -40.66 -8.39 19.81
N ASP A 767 -41.16 -9.59 20.12
CA ASP A 767 -42.49 -10.09 19.73
C ASP A 767 -43.64 -9.37 20.49
N ASP A 768 -43.35 -8.73 21.63
CA ASP A 768 -44.36 -8.00 22.41
C ASP A 768 -44.78 -6.70 21.70
N ARG A 769 -46.06 -6.62 21.35
CA ARG A 769 -46.68 -5.48 20.66
C ARG A 769 -46.99 -4.29 21.57
N SER A 770 -46.77 -4.41 22.88
CA SER A 770 -46.96 -3.34 23.87
C SER A 770 -45.72 -2.48 24.12
N LEU A 771 -44.55 -2.88 23.59
CA LEU A 771 -43.30 -2.10 23.72
C LEU A 771 -43.41 -0.70 23.09
N SER A 772 -42.76 0.28 23.73
CA SER A 772 -42.55 1.60 23.14
C SER A 772 -41.60 1.51 21.94
N ALA A 773 -41.69 2.48 21.01
CA ALA A 773 -40.80 2.53 19.86
C ALA A 773 -39.31 2.71 20.26
N GLU A 774 -39.04 3.41 21.36
CA GLU A 774 -37.69 3.67 21.87
C GLU A 774 -37.11 2.41 22.55
N ASP A 775 -37.87 1.73 23.41
CA ASP A 775 -37.48 0.46 24.01
C ASP A 775 -37.26 -0.62 22.94
N ARG A 776 -38.12 -0.63 21.91
CA ARG A 776 -37.99 -1.55 20.77
C ARG A 776 -36.69 -1.30 20.01
N GLN A 777 -36.40 -0.07 19.60
CA GLN A 777 -35.15 0.26 18.91
C GLN A 777 -33.93 -0.14 19.75
N LYS A 778 -33.93 0.20 21.05
CA LYS A 778 -32.84 -0.13 21.97
C LYS A 778 -32.58 -1.64 22.08
N LYS A 779 -33.64 -2.46 22.12
CA LYS A 779 -33.54 -3.93 22.13
C LYS A 779 -33.11 -4.49 20.77
N GLU A 780 -33.53 -3.89 19.65
CA GLU A 780 -33.07 -4.25 18.31
C GLU A 780 -31.56 -3.94 18.11
N GLU A 781 -31.07 -2.80 18.61
CA GLU A 781 -29.64 -2.44 18.62
C GLU A 781 -28.80 -3.37 19.53
N GLU A 782 -29.32 -3.75 20.71
CA GLU A 782 -28.64 -4.71 21.59
C GLU A 782 -28.59 -6.12 20.98
N LEU A 783 -29.70 -6.59 20.38
CA LEU A 783 -29.75 -7.87 19.68
C LEU A 783 -28.80 -7.90 18.47
N GLN A 784 -28.71 -6.81 17.70
CA GLN A 784 -27.75 -6.68 16.61
C GLN A 784 -26.31 -6.78 17.12
N THR A 785 -25.99 -6.07 18.21
CA THR A 785 -24.66 -6.06 18.83
C THR A 785 -24.25 -7.46 19.32
N LEU A 786 -25.13 -8.14 20.05
CA LEU A 786 -24.92 -9.53 20.50
C LEU A 786 -24.80 -10.49 19.32
N GLY A 787 -25.60 -10.31 18.26
CA GLY A 787 -25.53 -11.11 17.04
C GLY A 787 -24.19 -10.99 16.33
N THR A 788 -23.63 -9.79 16.22
CA THR A 788 -22.28 -9.58 15.65
C THR A 788 -21.19 -10.25 16.50
N GLN A 789 -21.25 -10.12 17.83
CA GLN A 789 -20.31 -10.78 18.75
C GLN A 789 -20.39 -12.31 18.66
N ALA A 790 -21.60 -12.87 18.71
CA ALA A 790 -21.83 -14.31 18.61
C ALA A 790 -21.35 -14.87 17.26
N THR A 791 -21.56 -14.15 16.15
CA THR A 791 -21.05 -14.54 14.82
C THR A 791 -19.53 -14.64 14.80
N SER A 792 -18.84 -13.68 15.44
CA SER A 792 -17.37 -13.67 15.55
C SER A 792 -16.86 -14.85 16.36
N TYR A 793 -17.31 -15.01 17.60
CA TYR A 793 -16.90 -16.12 18.47
C TYR A 793 -17.23 -17.48 17.85
N MET A 794 -18.41 -17.65 17.25
CA MET A 794 -18.77 -18.91 16.59
C MET A 794 -17.93 -19.16 15.33
N GLN A 795 -17.51 -18.14 14.57
CA GLN A 795 -16.55 -18.34 13.48
C GLN A 795 -15.26 -18.97 14.01
N LEU A 796 -14.70 -18.43 15.09
CA LEU A 796 -13.50 -18.99 15.70
C LEU A 796 -13.72 -20.39 16.27
N ALA A 797 -14.79 -20.61 17.04
CA ALA A 797 -15.07 -21.90 17.65
C ALA A 797 -15.16 -23.04 16.61
N ASN A 798 -15.83 -22.79 15.48
CA ASN A 798 -15.88 -23.73 14.36
C ASN A 798 -14.47 -24.01 13.79
N GLU A 799 -13.61 -22.99 13.64
CA GLU A 799 -12.25 -23.19 13.13
C GLU A 799 -11.34 -23.94 14.11
N THR A 800 -11.39 -23.60 15.41
CA THR A 800 -10.59 -24.20 16.48
C THR A 800 -10.92 -25.68 16.68
N VAL A 801 -12.21 -26.02 16.80
CA VAL A 801 -12.65 -27.44 16.92
C VAL A 801 -12.24 -28.24 15.67
N ALA A 802 -12.36 -27.65 14.47
CA ALA A 802 -11.88 -28.29 13.25
C ALA A 802 -10.35 -28.45 13.18
N MET A 803 -9.56 -27.57 13.81
CA MET A 803 -8.11 -27.79 13.96
C MET A 803 -7.77 -28.88 14.98
N MET A 804 -8.45 -28.89 16.14
CA MET A 804 -8.31 -29.96 17.12
C MET A 804 -8.60 -31.33 16.53
N LYS A 805 -9.65 -31.43 15.71
CA LYS A 805 -9.98 -32.64 14.94
C LYS A 805 -8.84 -33.07 14.00
N LEU A 806 -8.25 -32.14 13.24
CA LEU A 806 -7.11 -32.44 12.35
C LEU A 806 -5.84 -32.85 13.11
N PHE A 807 -5.53 -32.21 14.23
CA PHE A 807 -4.34 -32.53 15.03
C PHE A 807 -4.50 -33.85 15.80
N THR A 808 -5.67 -34.14 16.38
CA THR A 808 -5.93 -35.41 17.07
C THR A 808 -6.01 -36.59 16.11
N GLN A 809 -6.40 -36.37 14.85
CA GLN A 809 -6.31 -37.37 13.79
C GLN A 809 -4.85 -37.72 13.42
N ALA A 810 -3.94 -36.73 13.48
CA ALA A 810 -2.54 -36.90 13.12
C ALA A 810 -1.67 -37.40 14.29
N LEU A 811 -1.96 -36.97 15.52
CA LEU A 811 -1.11 -37.17 16.70
C LEU A 811 -1.87 -37.71 17.92
N SER A 812 -2.67 -38.76 17.75
CA SER A 812 -3.43 -39.33 18.88
C SER A 812 -2.55 -39.62 20.11
N GLU A 813 -1.33 -40.13 19.92
CA GLU A 813 -0.34 -40.36 20.98
C GLU A 813 0.09 -39.09 21.75
N SER A 814 0.10 -37.93 21.10
CA SER A 814 0.55 -36.68 21.72
C SER A 814 -0.55 -35.94 22.50
N PHE A 815 -1.82 -36.22 22.20
CA PHE A 815 -2.96 -35.68 22.96
C PHE A 815 -3.33 -36.53 24.19
N ILE A 816 -2.75 -37.73 24.34
CA ILE A 816 -2.93 -38.60 25.51
C ILE A 816 -1.80 -38.50 26.54
N MET A 817 -0.88 -37.53 26.40
CA MET A 817 0.15 -37.27 27.40
C MET A 817 -0.49 -36.78 28.72
N PRO A 818 0.03 -37.17 29.91
CA PRO A 818 -0.61 -36.86 31.20
C PRO A 818 -0.93 -35.37 31.42
N GLU A 819 -0.06 -34.48 30.94
CA GLU A 819 -0.15 -33.02 31.09
C GLU A 819 -1.23 -32.38 30.20
N ILE A 820 -1.79 -33.15 29.24
CA ILE A 820 -2.80 -32.69 28.27
C ILE A 820 -4.13 -33.45 28.46
N VAL A 821 -4.06 -34.76 28.69
CA VAL A 821 -5.20 -35.68 28.52
C VAL A 821 -6.38 -35.36 29.45
N SER A 822 -6.13 -34.95 30.70
CA SER A 822 -7.19 -34.57 31.65
C SER A 822 -7.88 -33.27 31.23
N ARG A 823 -7.11 -32.20 30.95
CA ARG A 823 -7.64 -30.91 30.47
C ARG A 823 -8.43 -31.07 29.16
N LEU A 824 -7.95 -31.91 28.25
CA LEU A 824 -8.63 -32.27 27.01
C LEU A 824 -9.96 -32.99 27.28
N ALA A 825 -9.96 -34.01 28.14
CA ALA A 825 -11.15 -34.78 28.49
C ALA A 825 -12.25 -33.90 29.12
N SER A 826 -11.92 -33.10 30.14
CA SER A 826 -12.88 -32.16 30.75
C SER A 826 -13.39 -31.11 29.75
N MET A 827 -12.53 -30.58 28.87
CA MET A 827 -12.97 -29.63 27.82
C MET A 827 -13.95 -30.28 26.84
N LEU A 828 -13.67 -31.51 26.38
CA LEU A 828 -14.56 -32.25 25.49
C LEU A 828 -15.89 -32.60 26.16
N ASN A 829 -15.86 -33.03 27.42
CA ASN A 829 -17.04 -33.37 28.21
C ASN A 829 -17.93 -32.13 28.44
N TYR A 830 -17.34 -31.04 28.92
CA TYR A 830 -18.01 -29.76 29.15
C TYR A 830 -18.68 -29.22 27.88
N ASN A 831 -17.99 -29.24 26.74
CA ASN A 831 -18.57 -28.74 25.50
C ASN A 831 -19.65 -29.66 24.91
N LEU A 832 -19.56 -30.99 25.10
CA LEU A 832 -20.67 -31.89 24.80
C LEU A 832 -21.86 -31.70 25.76
N GLU A 833 -21.63 -31.43 27.05
CA GLU A 833 -22.70 -31.09 27.99
C GLU A 833 -23.40 -29.78 27.58
N THR A 834 -22.65 -28.73 27.23
CA THR A 834 -23.24 -27.44 26.84
C THR A 834 -24.03 -27.57 25.53
N LEU A 835 -23.61 -28.41 24.58
CA LEU A 835 -24.30 -28.61 23.29
C LEU A 835 -25.45 -29.64 23.34
N ALA A 836 -25.39 -30.65 24.21
CA ALA A 836 -26.33 -31.78 24.22
C ALA A 836 -26.99 -32.09 25.58
N GLY A 837 -26.63 -31.40 26.66
CA GLY A 837 -27.23 -31.54 27.99
C GLY A 837 -28.66 -31.01 28.10
N LYS A 838 -29.32 -31.27 29.24
CA LYS A 838 -30.76 -30.99 29.47
C LYS A 838 -31.20 -29.60 29.01
N LYS A 839 -30.44 -28.57 29.39
CA LYS A 839 -30.79 -27.17 29.10
C LYS A 839 -30.47 -26.69 27.68
N ALA A 840 -29.56 -27.36 26.96
CA ALA A 840 -29.02 -26.90 25.68
C ALA A 840 -30.10 -26.55 24.63
N THR A 841 -31.23 -27.28 24.61
CA THR A 841 -32.34 -27.02 23.67
C THR A 841 -33.25 -25.87 24.11
N ALA A 842 -33.28 -25.53 25.40
CA ALA A 842 -33.97 -24.35 25.92
C ALA A 842 -33.11 -23.08 25.77
N GLU A 843 -31.79 -23.20 25.94
CA GLU A 843 -30.84 -22.08 25.98
C GLU A 843 -30.29 -21.71 24.59
N LEU A 844 -29.97 -22.70 23.74
CA LEU A 844 -29.32 -22.48 22.43
C LEU A 844 -30.30 -22.48 21.24
N SER A 845 -31.60 -22.34 21.48
CA SER A 845 -32.63 -22.36 20.44
C SER A 845 -33.09 -20.96 20.00
N ILE A 846 -32.14 -20.21 19.44
CA ILE A 846 -32.36 -18.98 18.66
C ILE A 846 -32.97 -19.24 17.27
N SER A 847 -33.53 -18.21 16.64
CA SER A 847 -34.29 -18.33 15.40
C SER A 847 -33.42 -18.52 14.15
N ASN A 848 -32.39 -17.68 13.93
CA ASN A 848 -31.59 -17.69 12.68
C ASN A 848 -30.16 -18.25 12.86
N LYS A 849 -30.04 -19.56 13.09
CA LYS A 849 -28.77 -20.21 13.49
C LYS A 849 -27.62 -20.07 12.48
N ASP A 850 -27.91 -20.16 11.18
CA ASP A 850 -26.87 -20.07 10.14
C ASP A 850 -26.31 -18.65 9.96
N GLN A 851 -27.08 -17.59 10.24
CA GLN A 851 -26.60 -16.20 10.24
C GLN A 851 -25.41 -16.04 11.20
N TYR A 852 -25.52 -16.61 12.41
CA TYR A 852 -24.48 -16.58 13.43
C TYR A 852 -23.47 -17.73 13.31
N ARG A 853 -23.46 -18.45 12.18
CA ARG A 853 -22.62 -19.64 11.90
C ARG A 853 -22.74 -20.77 12.94
N PHE A 854 -23.81 -20.81 13.71
CA PHE A 854 -24.00 -21.75 14.81
C PHE A 854 -24.60 -23.07 14.30
N ARG A 855 -23.75 -24.10 14.18
CA ARG A 855 -24.12 -25.43 13.68
C ARG A 855 -23.92 -26.51 14.74
N PRO A 856 -24.74 -26.54 15.81
CA PRO A 856 -24.51 -27.40 16.98
C PRO A 856 -24.44 -28.90 16.64
N ILE A 857 -25.26 -29.36 15.69
CA ILE A 857 -25.26 -30.76 15.24
C ILE A 857 -23.90 -31.14 14.60
N ARG A 858 -23.30 -30.22 13.84
CA ARG A 858 -21.97 -30.42 13.26
C ARG A 858 -20.87 -30.33 14.34
N LEU A 859 -20.94 -29.37 15.26
CA LEU A 859 -19.99 -29.27 16.37
C LEU A 859 -19.99 -30.55 17.23
N ILE A 860 -21.16 -31.11 17.55
CA ILE A 860 -21.27 -32.42 18.22
C ILE A 860 -20.61 -33.54 17.39
N SER A 861 -20.78 -33.53 16.06
CA SER A 861 -20.13 -34.52 15.17
C SER A 861 -18.61 -34.35 15.14
N ASP A 862 -18.10 -33.13 15.00
CA ASP A 862 -16.67 -32.81 14.97
C ASP A 862 -16.01 -33.06 16.36
N PHE A 863 -16.71 -32.85 17.47
CA PHE A 863 -16.27 -33.27 18.81
C PHE A 863 -16.21 -34.80 18.96
N VAL A 864 -17.22 -35.53 18.49
CA VAL A 864 -17.22 -37.00 18.54
C VAL A 864 -16.09 -37.61 17.71
N ASP A 865 -15.63 -36.97 16.63
CA ASP A 865 -14.42 -37.41 15.94
C ASP A 865 -13.18 -37.38 16.83
N ILE A 866 -13.04 -36.38 17.71
CA ILE A 866 -11.91 -36.29 18.65
C ILE A 866 -11.95 -37.47 19.64
N TYR A 867 -13.13 -37.82 20.19
CA TYR A 867 -13.26 -39.03 21.00
C TYR A 867 -12.98 -40.30 20.19
N LEU A 868 -13.35 -40.36 18.90
CA LEU A 868 -13.09 -41.50 18.03
C LEU A 868 -11.60 -41.66 17.71
N HIS A 869 -10.85 -40.56 17.59
CA HIS A 869 -9.40 -40.55 17.39
C HIS A 869 -8.63 -41.06 18.63
N LEU A 870 -9.12 -40.76 19.84
CA LEU A 870 -8.38 -40.99 21.09
C LEU A 870 -8.90 -42.16 21.94
N GLY A 871 -10.13 -42.63 21.71
CA GLY A 871 -10.82 -43.65 22.51
C GLY A 871 -10.21 -45.05 22.52
N TYR A 872 -9.16 -45.30 21.73
CA TYR A 872 -8.36 -46.53 21.84
C TYR A 872 -7.43 -46.52 23.06
N SER A 873 -7.11 -45.34 23.61
CA SER A 873 -6.16 -45.18 24.71
C SER A 873 -6.84 -45.35 26.07
N PRO A 874 -6.40 -46.30 26.93
CA PRO A 874 -6.93 -46.44 28.28
C PRO A 874 -6.80 -45.16 29.12
N ILE A 875 -5.71 -44.41 28.94
CA ILE A 875 -5.44 -43.16 29.67
C ILE A 875 -6.50 -42.09 29.32
N PHE A 876 -6.92 -42.01 28.05
CA PHE A 876 -8.00 -41.10 27.63
C PHE A 876 -9.37 -41.59 28.11
N VAL A 877 -9.61 -42.91 28.10
CA VAL A 877 -10.83 -43.51 28.64
C VAL A 877 -11.00 -43.22 30.13
N GLU A 878 -9.93 -43.35 30.91
CA GLU A 878 -9.92 -43.05 32.35
C GLU A 878 -10.04 -41.54 32.61
N ALA A 879 -9.37 -40.68 31.85
CA ALA A 879 -9.52 -39.23 31.96
C ALA A 879 -10.95 -38.73 31.63
N VAL A 880 -11.61 -39.29 30.60
CA VAL A 880 -13.01 -38.98 30.26
C VAL A 880 -13.98 -39.41 31.35
N ALA A 881 -13.71 -40.52 32.04
CA ALA A 881 -14.51 -41.02 33.14
C ALA A 881 -14.29 -40.24 34.46
N ALA A 882 -13.06 -39.81 34.73
CA ALA A 882 -12.68 -39.11 35.97
C ALA A 882 -13.31 -37.71 36.12
N ASP A 883 -13.70 -37.06 35.03
CA ASP A 883 -14.32 -35.72 34.99
C ASP A 883 -15.73 -35.69 35.63
N GLY A 884 -15.79 -35.72 36.96
CA GLY A 884 -17.05 -35.71 37.72
C GLY A 884 -17.94 -34.47 37.51
N ARG A 885 -17.42 -33.41 36.88
CA ARG A 885 -18.16 -32.18 36.58
C ARG A 885 -19.12 -32.35 35.39
N SER A 886 -18.65 -32.93 34.27
CA SER A 886 -19.39 -32.95 33.00
C SER A 886 -19.51 -34.33 32.35
N TYR A 887 -18.83 -35.37 32.84
CA TYR A 887 -19.07 -36.75 32.40
C TYR A 887 -20.48 -37.24 32.81
N LYS A 888 -21.43 -37.19 31.88
CA LYS A 888 -22.86 -37.52 32.12
C LYS A 888 -23.36 -38.56 31.10
N PRO A 889 -23.04 -39.86 31.28
CA PRO A 889 -23.22 -40.89 30.25
C PRO A 889 -24.70 -41.10 29.86
N ALA A 890 -25.58 -41.20 30.85
CA ALA A 890 -27.01 -41.43 30.63
C ALA A 890 -27.70 -40.25 29.93
N GLU A 891 -27.29 -39.01 30.20
CA GLU A 891 -27.99 -37.79 29.81
C GLU A 891 -27.40 -37.10 28.58
N VAL A 892 -26.07 -37.02 28.49
CA VAL A 892 -25.34 -36.33 27.42
C VAL A 892 -24.93 -37.34 26.35
N LEU A 893 -24.15 -38.37 26.69
CA LEU A 893 -23.55 -39.26 25.67
C LEU A 893 -24.60 -40.08 24.90
N ASN A 894 -25.63 -40.60 25.58
CA ASN A 894 -26.77 -41.25 24.93
C ASN A 894 -27.61 -40.29 24.08
N ARG A 895 -27.65 -39.00 24.43
CA ARG A 895 -28.35 -37.97 23.64
C ARG A 895 -27.55 -37.55 22.42
N VAL A 896 -26.22 -37.51 22.52
CA VAL A 896 -25.29 -37.36 21.39
C VAL A 896 -25.48 -38.49 20.37
N THR A 897 -25.54 -39.76 20.79
CA THR A 897 -25.90 -40.89 19.89
C THR A 897 -27.22 -40.62 19.17
N ARG A 898 -28.30 -40.30 19.91
CA ARG A 898 -29.63 -40.04 19.33
C ARG A 898 -29.62 -38.90 18.32
N ILE A 899 -28.87 -37.82 18.58
CA ILE A 899 -28.73 -36.68 17.66
C ILE A 899 -27.99 -37.09 16.39
N LEU A 900 -26.84 -37.75 16.49
CA LEU A 900 -26.01 -38.10 15.33
C LEU A 900 -26.69 -39.14 14.42
N THR A 901 -27.36 -40.15 15.01
CA THR A 901 -28.10 -41.17 14.25
C THR A 901 -29.35 -40.59 13.60
N SER A 902 -30.19 -39.82 14.32
CA SER A 902 -31.44 -39.24 13.78
C SER A 902 -31.23 -38.08 12.79
N LYS A 903 -29.99 -37.61 12.63
CA LYS A 903 -29.61 -36.58 11.65
C LYS A 903 -28.60 -37.09 10.61
N HIS A 904 -28.31 -38.39 10.59
CA HIS A 904 -27.40 -39.04 9.64
C HIS A 904 -26.06 -38.30 9.50
N GLN A 905 -25.42 -38.00 10.64
CA GLN A 905 -24.19 -37.19 10.71
C GLN A 905 -22.90 -38.01 10.88
N LYS A 906 -23.03 -39.33 10.99
CA LYS A 906 -21.96 -40.33 11.12
C LYS A 906 -22.38 -41.61 10.41
N ASP A 907 -21.41 -42.34 9.88
CA ASP A 907 -21.64 -43.67 9.33
C ASP A 907 -21.86 -44.70 10.45
N ALA A 908 -22.55 -45.79 10.13
CA ALA A 908 -22.89 -46.84 11.10
C ALA A 908 -21.65 -47.45 11.79
N ALA A 909 -20.51 -47.51 11.09
CA ALA A 909 -19.24 -47.99 11.65
C ALA A 909 -18.70 -47.07 12.76
N ASP A 910 -18.83 -45.75 12.62
CA ASP A 910 -18.35 -44.79 13.62
C ASP A 910 -19.33 -44.64 14.79
N ILE A 911 -20.63 -44.80 14.55
CA ILE A 911 -21.61 -44.98 15.63
C ILE A 911 -21.29 -46.26 16.43
N ALA A 912 -20.94 -47.37 15.79
CA ALA A 912 -20.56 -48.60 16.49
C ALA A 912 -19.28 -48.44 17.34
N LYS A 913 -18.26 -47.72 16.84
CA LYS A 913 -17.08 -47.34 17.63
C LYS A 913 -17.45 -46.46 18.82
N TRP A 914 -18.34 -45.48 18.62
CA TRP A 914 -18.80 -44.58 19.66
C TRP A 914 -19.55 -45.32 20.78
N GLU A 915 -20.46 -46.24 20.44
CA GLU A 915 -21.14 -47.08 21.44
C GLU A 915 -20.14 -47.95 22.22
N LYS A 916 -19.12 -48.52 21.56
CA LYS A 916 -18.03 -49.25 22.24
C LYS A 916 -17.26 -48.36 23.21
N TYR A 917 -16.87 -47.15 22.81
CA TYR A 917 -16.11 -46.24 23.67
C TYR A 917 -16.95 -45.71 24.85
N LYS A 918 -18.25 -45.46 24.67
CA LYS A 918 -19.16 -45.18 25.81
C LYS A 918 -19.18 -46.30 26.85
N LEU A 919 -19.16 -47.56 26.42
CA LEU A 919 -19.09 -48.70 27.34
C LEU A 919 -17.78 -48.69 28.13
N LEU A 920 -16.64 -48.47 27.46
CA LEU A 920 -15.34 -48.37 28.14
C LEU A 920 -15.27 -47.18 29.13
N PHE A 921 -15.84 -46.02 28.79
CA PHE A 921 -15.92 -44.89 29.73
C PHE A 921 -16.76 -45.24 30.96
N PHE A 922 -17.86 -46.00 30.79
CA PHE A 922 -18.72 -46.44 31.88
C PHE A 922 -18.05 -47.48 32.79
N GLU A 923 -17.40 -48.48 32.20
CA GLU A 923 -16.58 -49.48 32.93
C GLU A 923 -15.42 -48.82 33.70
N ALA A 924 -14.76 -47.83 33.09
CA ALA A 924 -13.72 -47.04 33.76
C ALA A 924 -14.29 -46.20 34.91
N LYS A 925 -15.47 -45.59 34.75
CA LYS A 925 -16.10 -44.82 35.84
C LYS A 925 -16.50 -45.73 37.01
N GLN A 926 -17.11 -46.89 36.75
CA GLN A 926 -17.39 -47.88 37.80
C GLN A 926 -16.12 -48.34 38.54
N ARG A 927 -15.00 -48.50 37.84
CA ARG A 927 -13.71 -48.86 38.44
C ARG A 927 -13.12 -47.75 39.31
N LEU A 928 -13.25 -46.48 38.89
CA LEU A 928 -12.83 -45.32 39.66
C LEU A 928 -13.70 -45.16 40.92
N ASP A 929 -15.03 -45.15 40.76
CA ASP A 929 -15.98 -45.00 41.87
C ASP A 929 -15.80 -46.11 42.92
N GLN A 930 -15.52 -47.36 42.50
CA GLN A 930 -15.20 -48.45 43.42
C GLN A 930 -13.82 -48.26 44.10
N ALA A 931 -12.81 -47.77 43.38
CA ALA A 931 -11.49 -47.52 43.96
C ALA A 931 -11.52 -46.41 45.02
N ASP A 932 -12.33 -45.37 44.81
CA ASP A 932 -12.52 -44.28 45.77
C ASP A 932 -13.24 -44.78 47.04
N ILE A 933 -14.25 -45.66 46.88
CA ILE A 933 -14.91 -46.37 47.99
C ILE A 933 -13.94 -47.31 48.74
N ASP A 934 -13.06 -48.02 48.02
CA ASP A 934 -12.06 -48.93 48.60
C ASP A 934 -10.95 -48.19 49.37
N LEU A 935 -10.59 -46.97 48.94
CA LEU A 935 -9.59 -46.12 49.59
C LEU A 935 -10.14 -45.41 50.83
N GLY A 936 -11.36 -44.86 50.75
CA GLY A 936 -11.96 -44.04 51.80
C GLY A 936 -11.23 -42.71 52.02
N GLU A 937 -11.42 -42.09 53.20
CA GLU A 937 -10.80 -40.81 53.52
C GLU A 937 -9.26 -40.86 53.41
N ILE A 938 -8.72 -39.92 52.63
CA ILE A 938 -7.30 -39.70 52.37
C ILE A 938 -6.72 -38.83 53.52
N PRO A 939 -5.54 -39.17 54.10
CA PRO A 939 -4.85 -38.31 55.05
C PRO A 939 -4.43 -36.97 54.40
N PRO A 940 -4.66 -35.81 55.05
CA PRO A 940 -4.33 -34.50 54.46
C PRO A 940 -2.86 -34.30 54.06
N GLU A 941 -1.92 -35.08 54.61
CA GLU A 941 -0.52 -35.06 54.18
C GLU A 941 -0.23 -35.79 52.85
N PHE A 942 -1.22 -36.51 52.31
CA PHE A 942 -1.16 -37.27 51.04
C PHE A 942 -2.09 -36.71 49.95
N GLU A 943 -2.97 -35.77 50.32
CA GLU A 943 -3.92 -35.06 49.46
C GLU A 943 -3.21 -33.89 48.74
N ASP A 944 -3.46 -33.72 47.43
CA ASP A 944 -3.01 -32.56 46.68
C ASP A 944 -3.84 -31.32 47.09
N PRO A 945 -3.24 -30.25 47.66
CA PRO A 945 -3.97 -29.12 48.23
C PRO A 945 -4.61 -28.18 47.18
N ILE A 946 -4.55 -28.51 45.89
CA ILE A 946 -5.23 -27.80 44.80
C ILE A 946 -6.34 -28.68 44.19
N MET A 947 -6.11 -29.99 44.05
CA MET A 947 -7.02 -30.93 43.40
C MET A 947 -7.94 -31.68 44.36
N GLY A 948 -7.52 -31.94 45.60
CA GLY A 948 -8.21 -32.83 46.56
C GLY A 948 -8.00 -34.33 46.30
N ASP A 949 -7.13 -34.66 45.33
CA ASP A 949 -6.81 -36.04 44.92
C ASP A 949 -5.58 -36.59 45.66
N LEU A 950 -5.42 -37.92 45.71
CA LEU A 950 -4.20 -38.56 46.20
C LEU A 950 -3.00 -38.24 45.29
N MET A 951 -1.95 -37.61 45.84
CA MET A 951 -0.72 -37.30 45.11
C MET A 951 -0.01 -38.58 44.61
N LYS A 952 0.54 -38.54 43.40
CA LYS A 952 1.18 -39.69 42.72
C LYS A 952 2.68 -39.49 42.53
N ASP A 953 3.11 -38.26 42.22
CA ASP A 953 4.50 -37.83 42.21
C ASP A 953 4.64 -36.47 42.90
N PRO A 954 4.64 -36.44 44.26
CA PRO A 954 4.69 -35.19 45.02
C PRO A 954 5.99 -34.41 44.79
N VAL A 955 5.85 -33.09 44.64
CA VAL A 955 6.94 -32.12 44.50
C VAL A 955 6.75 -30.96 45.48
N LEU A 956 7.86 -30.50 46.08
CA LEU A 956 7.91 -29.34 46.96
C LEU A 956 8.18 -28.08 46.13
N LEU A 957 7.35 -27.06 46.32
CA LEU A 957 7.48 -25.75 45.69
C LEU A 957 8.36 -24.80 46.54
N PRO A 958 8.96 -23.74 45.95
CA PRO A 958 9.65 -22.69 46.70
C PRO A 958 8.79 -21.99 47.77
N SER A 959 7.46 -22.08 47.68
CA SER A 959 6.52 -21.62 48.70
C SER A 959 6.36 -22.55 49.92
N ASN A 960 7.15 -23.64 50.00
CA ASN A 960 7.05 -24.73 50.97
C ASN A 960 5.74 -25.55 50.94
N HIS A 961 4.91 -25.40 49.91
CA HIS A 961 3.76 -26.29 49.69
C HIS A 961 4.20 -27.54 48.90
N VAL A 962 3.59 -28.68 49.19
CA VAL A 962 3.74 -29.92 48.40
C VAL A 962 2.48 -30.13 47.57
N VAL A 963 2.65 -30.49 46.31
CA VAL A 963 1.59 -30.73 45.31
C VAL A 963 2.01 -31.87 44.38
N ASP A 964 1.10 -32.47 43.62
CA ASP A 964 1.47 -33.42 42.58
C ASP A 964 2.17 -32.72 41.40
N ARG A 965 3.17 -33.37 40.81
CA ARG A 965 3.88 -32.86 39.63
C ARG A 965 2.93 -32.47 38.49
N SER A 966 1.92 -33.27 38.22
CA SER A 966 0.98 -33.01 37.12
C SER A 966 0.13 -31.75 37.39
N THR A 967 -0.30 -31.55 38.64
CA THR A 967 -1.01 -30.36 39.10
C THR A 967 -0.20 -29.07 38.86
N ILE A 968 1.05 -29.02 39.34
CA ILE A 968 1.89 -27.82 39.18
C ILE A 968 2.29 -27.60 37.72
N MET A 969 2.58 -28.65 36.94
CA MET A 969 2.83 -28.51 35.50
C MET A 969 1.62 -27.91 34.78
N GLN A 970 0.40 -28.37 35.09
CA GLN A 970 -0.83 -27.81 34.52
C GLN A 970 -1.08 -26.35 34.95
N HIS A 971 -0.70 -25.99 36.18
CA HIS A 971 -0.74 -24.60 36.66
C HIS A 971 0.26 -23.73 35.90
N LEU A 972 1.54 -24.10 35.85
CA LEU A 972 2.63 -23.33 35.22
C LEU A 972 2.47 -23.18 33.69
N LEU A 973 1.78 -24.12 33.03
CA LEU A 973 1.36 -23.99 31.64
C LEU A 973 0.26 -22.93 31.41
N SER A 974 -0.37 -22.44 32.48
CA SER A 974 -1.52 -21.52 32.46
C SER A 974 -1.19 -20.16 33.09
N ASP A 975 -0.44 -20.13 34.19
CA ASP A 975 0.23 -18.94 34.73
C ASP A 975 1.60 -19.36 35.31
N ALA A 976 2.69 -18.73 34.86
CA ALA A 976 4.07 -19.08 35.22
C ALA A 976 4.48 -18.55 36.60
N LYS A 977 3.69 -18.89 37.62
CA LYS A 977 3.83 -18.43 39.00
C LYS A 977 3.54 -19.58 39.98
N ASP A 978 4.07 -19.47 41.18
CA ASP A 978 3.68 -20.34 42.29
C ASP A 978 2.20 -20.06 42.69
N PRO A 979 1.35 -21.11 42.79
CA PRO A 979 -0.10 -20.93 42.99
C PRO A 979 -0.50 -20.30 44.34
N PHE A 980 0.36 -20.39 45.36
CA PHE A 980 0.07 -19.94 46.73
C PHE A 980 0.57 -18.51 47.01
N THR A 981 1.72 -18.15 46.43
CA THR A 981 2.43 -16.88 46.68
C THR A 981 2.39 -15.91 45.51
N ARG A 982 2.06 -16.39 44.30
CA ARG A 982 2.07 -15.64 43.03
C ARG A 982 3.44 -15.02 42.69
N GLN A 983 4.54 -15.58 43.19
CA GLN A 983 5.88 -15.25 42.71
C GLN A 983 6.17 -16.01 41.41
N PRO A 984 6.96 -15.46 40.46
CA PRO A 984 7.34 -16.19 39.24
C PRO A 984 8.03 -17.51 39.56
N MET A 985 7.68 -18.57 38.85
CA MET A 985 8.20 -19.93 39.09
C MET A 985 8.29 -20.72 37.77
N THR A 986 9.29 -21.59 37.67
CA THR A 986 9.43 -22.60 36.61
C THR A 986 9.33 -24.02 37.18
N MET A 987 9.22 -25.03 36.30
CA MET A 987 9.15 -26.42 36.74
C MET A 987 10.50 -26.94 37.29
N ASP A 988 11.60 -26.29 36.93
CA ASP A 988 12.95 -26.65 37.39
C ASP A 988 13.19 -26.22 38.85
N ASP A 989 12.35 -25.33 39.39
CA ASP A 989 12.37 -24.87 40.78
C ASP A 989 11.67 -25.85 41.76
N ALA A 990 11.06 -26.93 41.27
CA ALA A 990 10.24 -27.87 42.07
C ALA A 990 11.00 -29.17 42.44
N ILE A 991 11.09 -29.46 43.75
CA ILE A 991 11.94 -30.52 44.30
C ILE A 991 11.13 -31.80 44.58
N SER A 992 11.44 -32.88 43.88
CA SER A 992 10.79 -34.21 44.00
C SER A 992 10.85 -34.79 45.42
N GLN A 993 9.69 -35.12 46.01
CA GLN A 993 9.55 -35.67 47.36
C GLN A 993 9.48 -37.20 47.38
N THR A 994 10.60 -37.85 47.06
CA THR A 994 10.69 -39.32 46.93
C THR A 994 10.31 -40.09 48.20
N GLU A 995 10.62 -39.57 49.39
CA GLU A 995 10.23 -40.21 50.66
C GLU A 995 8.71 -40.14 50.88
N LEU A 996 8.09 -38.98 50.64
CA LEU A 996 6.63 -38.83 50.76
C LEU A 996 5.91 -39.72 49.75
N ARG A 997 6.43 -39.81 48.52
CA ARG A 997 5.90 -40.72 47.50
C ARG A 997 5.90 -42.18 48.00
N GLY A 998 7.01 -42.65 48.58
CA GLY A 998 7.09 -44.00 49.16
C GLY A 998 6.11 -44.22 50.31
N ARG A 999 5.83 -43.21 51.13
CA ARG A 999 4.78 -43.25 52.17
C ARG A 999 3.37 -43.38 51.55
N ILE A 1000 3.08 -42.63 50.49
CA ILE A 1000 1.78 -42.67 49.80
C ILE A 1000 1.56 -44.02 49.10
N GLU A 1001 2.57 -44.51 48.37
CA GLU A 1001 2.51 -45.81 47.70
C GLU A 1001 2.23 -46.93 48.72
N LYS A 1002 2.91 -46.93 49.87
CA LYS A 1002 2.67 -47.88 50.97
C LYS A 1002 1.28 -47.75 51.61
N TRP A 1003 0.82 -46.53 51.91
CA TRP A 1003 -0.53 -46.30 52.47
C TRP A 1003 -1.62 -46.81 51.53
N ARG A 1004 -1.45 -46.57 50.23
CA ARG A 1004 -2.36 -47.05 49.18
C ARG A 1004 -2.39 -48.57 49.09
N GLU A 1005 -1.24 -49.24 49.18
CA GLU A 1005 -1.17 -50.71 49.24
C GLU A 1005 -1.86 -51.26 50.50
N GLU A 1006 -1.64 -50.65 51.67
CA GLU A 1006 -2.30 -51.06 52.92
C GLU A 1006 -3.83 -50.91 52.85
N ARG A 1007 -4.35 -49.82 52.26
CA ARG A 1007 -5.79 -49.62 52.05
C ARG A 1007 -6.37 -50.60 51.03
N VAL A 1008 -5.75 -50.80 49.87
CA VAL A 1008 -6.20 -51.76 48.84
C VAL A 1008 -6.16 -53.20 49.37
N ALA A 1009 -5.17 -53.54 50.21
CA ALA A 1009 -5.14 -54.83 50.90
C ALA A 1009 -6.30 -54.98 51.90
N ALA A 1010 -6.60 -53.95 52.68
CA ALA A 1010 -7.72 -53.96 53.63
C ALA A 1010 -9.11 -54.06 52.95
N ALA A 1011 -9.31 -53.36 51.82
CA ALA A 1011 -10.52 -53.46 51.01
C ALA A 1011 -10.71 -54.88 50.44
N ARG A 1012 -9.63 -55.46 49.87
CA ARG A 1012 -9.63 -56.86 49.40
C ARG A 1012 -9.86 -57.87 50.53
N ALA A 1013 -9.35 -57.61 51.74
CA ALA A 1013 -9.58 -58.46 52.90
C ALA A 1013 -11.05 -58.45 53.36
N LYS A 1014 -11.73 -57.30 53.31
CA LYS A 1014 -13.19 -57.20 53.55
C LYS A 1014 -13.98 -57.96 52.48
N LEU A 1015 -13.68 -57.73 51.20
CA LEU A 1015 -14.30 -58.45 50.07
C LEU A 1015 -14.09 -59.97 50.11
N ALA A 1016 -13.07 -60.46 50.83
CA ALA A 1016 -12.84 -61.89 51.08
C ALA A 1016 -13.53 -62.44 52.33
N GLN A 1017 -14.20 -61.60 53.13
CA GLN A 1017 -14.93 -62.00 54.35
C GLN A 1017 -16.46 -62.04 54.18
N ASP A 1018 -17.01 -61.34 53.20
CA ASP A 1018 -18.44 -61.42 52.82
C ASP A 1018 -18.65 -62.25 51.54
N PRO A 1019 -18.80 -63.59 51.62
CA PRO A 1019 -19.29 -64.39 50.51
C PRO A 1019 -20.80 -64.11 50.32
N MET A 1020 -21.17 -63.49 49.19
CA MET A 1020 -22.55 -63.16 48.88
C MET A 1020 -23.44 -64.41 48.83
N ASP A 1021 -24.48 -64.44 49.67
CA ASP A 1021 -25.42 -65.56 49.76
C ASP A 1021 -26.36 -65.59 48.54
N THR A 1022 -26.32 -66.68 47.77
CA THR A 1022 -27.07 -66.82 46.52
C THR A 1022 -28.28 -67.74 46.67
N SER A 1023 -29.26 -67.33 47.49
CA SER A 1023 -30.60 -67.92 47.48
C SER A 1023 -31.71 -66.92 47.83
N GLU A 1024 -32.33 -66.30 46.83
CA GLU A 1024 -33.69 -66.65 46.39
C GLU A 1024 -34.20 -65.75 45.24
N SER A 1025 -34.87 -66.40 44.27
CA SER A 1025 -35.88 -65.92 43.30
C SER A 1025 -35.79 -64.50 42.71
#